data_AF-A0A9L0SZ07-F1
#
_entry.id   AF-A0A9L0SZ07-F1
#
_cell.length_a   1.000
_cell.length_b   1.000
_cell.length_c   1.000
_cell.angle_alpha   90.00
_cell.angle_beta   90.00
_cell.angle_gamma   90.00
#
_symmetry.space_group_name_H-M   'P 1'
#
loop_
_entity.id
_entity.type
_entity.pdbx_description
1 polymer ?
#
loop_
_entity_poly.entity_id
_entity_poly.type
_entity_poly.pdbx_seq_one_letter_code
_entity_poly.pdbx_strand_id
1 'polypeptide(L)'
;MEEMTPLDTARESLGTQLQSMEDRMECESPEPRSLQDNGSFLWLSMMSQSMGDDNLSSLDTNEAEIEPENMREKFFRSLALLLENKSNNTKIFSKAKYCQLIREVKEAKAKAKKESVDYRRLARFDVILVQGNEKLIEAINGETDKIRYYLHSEDLFDILHDTHLSIGHGGRTRMEKELQAKYKNITKEVIMLYLTLCKLCQQKNSKLKKVLASKPIKEVHSRCQVDLIDMQLNPDGEYKFIMHYQDLRTKLSFLRSLKSKRPKEVAHALLDIFTIIGAPSVLQSDNGREFSSQIVSELSNIWPELKIVHGKPQPCQSQSSMNQINEDIQNRIVSWMQTNNSSHWAEFLWFIQMIQNQPYHRGMQQTPYEGTFNSEAKLGLSHSQLTEELVTSLNTENELEQANKELENTLRAQYEENIETGTDSSDTDENLSVTPKVVKKTPPESRLNFSSCVVCEKECTGAHSCISCDRNVHAFCGVPSQHETEGFHPRITCSLCYETTTMKRKHDGIQRSLTVQPSKMLKPSETPFSSEKVGDWMAKQASLDFFVKKRHTCSEYGSSGKRNGNNGNHPEEVKTKRVHTSFTRKYDPSYIEFGFVAVIDGEVLKPQCIICGDVLANEAMKPSKLKRHLYSKHKEISSQPKEFFERKSSELKSQPKQVFNVSHINISALRASYKVALPVAKSKTPYTIAETLVKDCIKEVCLEMLGESAAKKVAQVPLSNDTIARRIQELANDMEDQLIEQIKLAKYFSLQLDECRDIANMIILLVYVRFEHDDDIKEEFFFSASLPTNITSSELYEAIKNYIVNKCGLEFKWCVGVCSDGAASMTGKHSEVVTQIKALAPECRITHCFIHRESLAMKKISAELNSVLTDIVKIVNYVKSNALNSRLFSLLCDNMETDHKQLLLHAEIRWLSRGKVLSRMFEIRNELLVFLQSKKPVWSQLFKDVNWTARLAYLSDIFSIFNDLNVSMQGKNATCFSMADKIEGQKQKLGAWKNRVSTDCYDMFHNLTTVINEVGHDLDIAHLRKVIKEHLTNLLDCFELYFPSKEDPRIGNSWIQNPFLSSKDNLNLTISLQDKLLKLATDEGLKMNFENTASLASFWIKVKNEYPELAEIALKTLLLFPSTYLCETGFSTLSVIKTKHRNSLNIHYPLRVALSSIQPRLDKLTSKKQAHLSH
;
A
#
# COMPACT_ATOMS: atom_id res chain seq x y z
N MET A 1 59.68 -38.63 0.93
CA MET A 1 60.82 -39.55 0.93
C MET A 1 60.26 -40.95 1.15
N GLU A 2 60.46 -41.79 0.12
CA GLU A 2 60.38 -43.26 0.07
C GLU A 2 58.99 -43.88 0.32
N GLU A 3 58.29 -44.43 -0.70
CA GLU A 3 58.55 -45.69 -1.45
C GLU A 3 58.56 -46.91 -0.51
N MET A 4 57.96 -48.07 -0.79
CA MET A 4 57.87 -48.78 -2.06
C MET A 4 56.86 -49.95 -1.93
N THR A 5 56.26 -50.36 -3.06
CA THR A 5 55.49 -51.61 -3.31
C THR A 5 56.40 -52.85 -3.26
N PRO A 6 55.93 -54.12 -3.35
CA PRO A 6 55.54 -54.72 -4.67
C PRO A 6 54.46 -55.83 -4.66
N LEU A 7 54.04 -56.13 -5.91
CA LEU A 7 53.31 -57.28 -6.48
C LEU A 7 53.92 -58.66 -6.09
N ASP A 8 53.43 -59.87 -6.40
CA ASP A 8 52.71 -60.36 -7.58
C ASP A 8 52.31 -61.86 -7.44
N THR A 9 51.60 -62.35 -8.46
CA THR A 9 51.58 -63.73 -9.03
C THR A 9 50.58 -64.82 -8.63
N ALA A 10 50.17 -65.52 -9.70
CA ALA A 10 49.01 -66.35 -9.94
C ALA A 10 49.37 -67.83 -10.24
N ARG A 11 48.35 -68.72 -10.31
CA ARG A 11 48.13 -69.83 -11.29
C ARG A 11 47.13 -70.89 -10.76
N GLU A 12 46.03 -71.16 -11.48
CA GLU A 12 45.77 -72.32 -12.39
C GLU A 12 45.72 -73.69 -11.67
N SER A 13 44.83 -74.67 -11.92
CA SER A 13 43.66 -74.84 -12.79
C SER A 13 43.07 -76.26 -12.60
N LEU A 14 41.76 -76.42 -12.85
CA LEU A 14 41.08 -77.53 -13.57
C LEU A 14 41.01 -78.98 -13.02
N GLY A 15 39.79 -79.54 -13.10
CA GLY A 15 39.52 -80.99 -13.07
C GLY A 15 38.03 -81.34 -12.93
N THR A 16 37.35 -81.54 -14.05
CA THR A 16 35.88 -81.69 -14.26
C THR A 16 35.52 -83.09 -14.75
N GLN A 17 34.31 -83.63 -14.47
CA GLN A 17 33.51 -84.54 -15.36
C GLN A 17 32.10 -84.75 -14.75
N LEU A 18 30.99 -84.22 -15.30
CA LEU A 18 30.10 -84.68 -16.43
C LEU A 18 29.34 -86.00 -16.13
N GLN A 19 28.04 -86.24 -16.40
CA GLN A 19 26.92 -85.65 -17.18
C GLN A 19 25.63 -86.47 -16.78
N SER A 20 24.35 -86.05 -16.86
CA SER A 20 23.57 -85.69 -18.05
C SER A 20 22.08 -85.37 -17.71
N MET A 21 21.50 -84.50 -18.55
CA MET A 21 20.14 -84.46 -19.12
C MET A 21 18.92 -83.82 -18.42
N GLU A 22 18.38 -82.88 -19.20
CA GLU A 22 17.02 -82.32 -19.34
C GLU A 22 16.61 -81.09 -18.51
N ASP A 23 16.12 -80.11 -19.25
CA ASP A 23 16.30 -78.67 -19.04
C ASP A 23 14.99 -77.94 -19.35
N ARG A 24 14.86 -76.75 -18.77
CA ARG A 24 13.86 -75.68 -18.99
C ARG A 24 12.57 -75.68 -18.16
N MET A 25 12.82 -75.39 -16.88
CA MET A 25 12.37 -74.20 -16.14
C MET A 25 10.87 -73.88 -16.12
N GLU A 26 10.24 -74.40 -15.07
CA GLU A 26 9.07 -73.87 -14.39
C GLU A 26 9.35 -72.47 -13.81
N CYS A 27 8.43 -71.54 -14.05
CA CYS A 27 8.30 -70.28 -13.32
C CYS A 27 7.26 -70.47 -12.21
N GLU A 28 7.70 -70.72 -10.97
CA GLU A 28 6.86 -70.57 -9.78
C GLU A 28 7.56 -69.75 -8.68
N SER A 29 6.73 -68.95 -8.04
CA SER A 29 6.93 -67.77 -7.18
C SER A 29 7.85 -67.93 -5.95
N PRO A 30 8.40 -66.80 -5.46
CA PRO A 30 8.19 -66.49 -4.04
C PRO A 30 7.78 -65.03 -3.74
N GLU A 31 7.09 -64.91 -2.61
CA GLU A 31 6.49 -63.74 -1.95
C GLU A 31 7.42 -62.54 -1.66
N PRO A 32 6.85 -61.35 -1.35
CA PRO A 32 7.42 -60.06 -1.70
C PRO A 32 8.38 -59.49 -0.65
N ARG A 33 9.55 -59.01 -1.10
CA ARG A 33 10.45 -58.15 -0.32
C ARG A 33 9.98 -56.69 -0.38
N SER A 34 9.77 -56.11 0.79
CA SER A 34 9.44 -54.71 1.03
C SER A 34 10.60 -53.80 0.64
N LEU A 35 10.44 -53.08 -0.47
CA LEU A 35 11.31 -51.99 -0.89
C LEU A 35 10.73 -50.64 -0.44
N GLN A 36 11.59 -49.88 0.21
CA GLN A 36 11.38 -48.52 0.73
C GLN A 36 10.82 -47.60 -0.36
N ASP A 37 9.66 -47.01 -0.09
CA ASP A 37 9.08 -45.98 -0.95
C ASP A 37 9.62 -44.61 -0.52
N ASN A 38 10.56 -44.11 -1.32
CA ASN A 38 11.11 -42.76 -1.22
C ASN A 38 10.11 -41.74 -1.78
N GLY A 39 9.30 -41.17 -0.88
CA GLY A 39 8.51 -39.97 -1.14
C GLY A 39 9.22 -38.69 -0.73
N SER A 40 10.39 -38.37 -1.31
CA SER A 40 10.93 -37.01 -1.30
C SER A 40 11.86 -36.78 -2.49
N PHE A 41 11.43 -35.91 -3.40
CA PHE A 41 12.23 -35.41 -4.52
C PHE A 41 13.41 -34.59 -3.98
N LEU A 42 14.62 -35.14 -4.07
CA LEU A 42 15.89 -34.43 -4.28
C LEU A 42 17.06 -35.45 -4.30
N TRP A 43 17.51 -35.85 -5.48
CA TRP A 43 18.94 -35.74 -5.82
C TRP A 43 19.23 -36.04 -7.29
N LEU A 44 19.76 -35.02 -7.98
CA LEU A 44 20.88 -35.15 -8.91
C LEU A 44 21.47 -33.75 -9.10
N SER A 45 22.37 -33.39 -8.19
CA SER A 45 23.35 -32.32 -8.41
C SER A 45 24.54 -32.55 -7.50
N MET A 46 25.45 -33.43 -7.91
CA MET A 46 26.89 -33.19 -7.78
C MET A 46 27.64 -34.19 -8.65
N MET A 47 28.35 -33.66 -9.66
CA MET A 47 29.57 -34.17 -10.31
C MET A 47 29.66 -33.46 -11.68
N SER A 48 30.40 -32.34 -11.74
CA SER A 48 31.07 -31.83 -12.95
C SER A 48 31.83 -30.53 -12.61
N GLN A 49 33.09 -30.65 -12.20
CA GLN A 49 34.12 -29.69 -12.59
C GLN A 49 35.34 -30.45 -13.12
N SER A 50 35.73 -30.01 -14.33
CA SER A 50 36.97 -30.17 -15.10
C SER A 50 37.52 -31.57 -15.40
N MET A 51 37.61 -31.90 -16.70
CA MET A 51 38.89 -32.16 -17.40
C MET A 51 38.66 -32.23 -18.93
N GLY A 52 39.51 -31.51 -19.67
CA GLY A 52 40.15 -31.96 -20.92
C GLY A 52 39.34 -32.07 -22.21
N ASP A 53 39.70 -31.24 -23.19
CA ASP A 53 39.48 -31.47 -24.62
C ASP A 53 40.07 -32.82 -25.07
N ASP A 54 39.41 -33.52 -25.99
CA ASP A 54 40.04 -34.09 -27.19
C ASP A 54 39.02 -34.52 -28.25
N ASN A 55 39.40 -34.27 -29.50
CA ASN A 55 38.66 -34.48 -30.75
C ASN A 55 38.19 -35.92 -31.00
N LEU A 56 37.02 -36.11 -31.63
CA LEU A 56 36.95 -36.83 -32.92
C LEU A 56 35.59 -36.68 -33.63
N SER A 57 35.68 -36.27 -34.90
CA SER A 57 34.68 -36.34 -35.97
C SER A 57 34.34 -37.77 -36.39
N SER A 58 33.10 -38.05 -36.80
CA SER A 58 32.72 -38.69 -38.09
C SER A 58 31.33 -39.40 -38.03
N LEU A 59 30.54 -39.19 -39.10
CA LEU A 59 29.63 -40.13 -39.82
C LEU A 59 28.57 -40.90 -38.96
N ASP A 60 27.28 -41.04 -39.29
CA ASP A 60 26.58 -41.13 -40.57
C ASP A 60 25.07 -40.85 -40.41
N THR A 61 24.46 -40.47 -41.53
CA THR A 61 23.02 -40.54 -41.85
C THR A 61 22.48 -41.97 -41.80
N ASN A 62 21.30 -42.20 -41.21
CA ASN A 62 20.26 -43.09 -41.75
C ASN A 62 18.93 -42.97 -40.99
N GLU A 63 17.86 -42.75 -41.75
CA GLU A 63 16.46 -42.94 -41.35
C GLU A 63 16.19 -44.45 -41.14
N ALA A 64 15.53 -44.80 -40.03
CA ALA A 64 14.92 -46.12 -39.86
C ALA A 64 13.64 -46.02 -39.00
N GLU A 65 12.63 -46.74 -39.45
CA GLU A 65 11.23 -46.79 -39.04
C GLU A 65 11.03 -47.16 -37.56
N ILE A 66 10.00 -46.61 -36.92
CA ILE A 66 9.51 -47.12 -35.62
C ILE A 66 8.21 -47.88 -35.88
N GLU A 67 8.24 -49.20 -35.61
CA GLU A 67 7.11 -50.11 -35.82
C GLU A 67 5.87 -49.79 -34.95
N PRO A 68 4.64 -49.84 -35.52
CA PRO A 68 3.38 -49.60 -34.81
C PRO A 68 3.10 -50.56 -33.64
N GLU A 69 3.61 -51.78 -33.70
CA GLU A 69 3.33 -52.84 -32.71
C GLU A 69 3.91 -52.52 -31.32
N ASN A 70 5.11 -51.94 -31.29
CA ASN A 70 5.76 -51.48 -30.06
C ASN A 70 4.98 -50.34 -29.37
N MET A 71 4.30 -49.50 -30.15
CA MET A 71 3.45 -48.42 -29.62
C MET A 71 2.17 -48.97 -28.98
N ARG A 72 1.58 -50.00 -29.60
CA ARG A 72 0.37 -50.68 -29.12
C ARG A 72 0.59 -51.33 -27.76
N GLU A 73 1.70 -52.05 -27.58
CA GLU A 73 2.05 -52.70 -26.32
C GLU A 73 2.28 -51.69 -25.18
N LYS A 74 3.04 -50.62 -25.45
CA LYS A 74 3.30 -49.53 -24.49
C LYS A 74 2.02 -48.80 -24.08
N PHE A 75 1.08 -48.63 -25.01
CA PHE A 75 -0.21 -48.02 -24.75
C PHE A 75 -1.02 -48.86 -23.77
N PHE A 76 -1.17 -50.17 -24.02
CA PHE A 76 -1.96 -51.04 -23.15
C PHE A 76 -1.32 -51.23 -21.76
N ARG A 77 0.01 -51.28 -21.66
CA ARG A 77 0.72 -51.31 -20.36
C ARG A 77 0.46 -50.05 -19.53
N SER A 78 0.52 -48.88 -20.17
CA SER A 78 0.26 -47.59 -19.50
C SER A 78 -1.22 -47.42 -19.15
N LEU A 79 -2.13 -47.97 -19.98
CA LEU A 79 -3.56 -47.98 -19.72
C LEU A 79 -3.92 -48.84 -18.50
N ALA A 80 -3.25 -49.99 -18.31
CA ALA A 80 -3.43 -50.84 -17.13
C ALA A 80 -3.07 -50.12 -15.82
N LEU A 81 -1.90 -49.45 -15.78
CA LEU A 81 -1.48 -48.64 -14.62
C LEU A 81 -2.44 -47.47 -14.33
N LEU A 82 -3.05 -46.88 -15.37
CA LEU A 82 -4.03 -45.81 -15.20
C LEU A 82 -5.35 -46.34 -14.60
N LEU A 83 -5.71 -47.59 -14.92
CA LEU A 83 -6.92 -48.24 -14.41
C LEU A 83 -6.75 -48.75 -12.97
N GLU A 84 -5.56 -49.17 -12.54
CA GLU A 84 -5.26 -49.59 -11.16
C GLU A 84 -5.39 -48.44 -10.14
N ASN A 85 -5.10 -47.21 -10.55
CA ASN A 85 -5.14 -46.03 -9.68
C ASN A 85 -6.54 -45.40 -9.51
N LYS A 86 -7.60 -45.98 -10.08
CA LYS A 86 -8.98 -45.45 -10.00
C LYS A 86 -9.97 -46.53 -9.53
N SER A 87 -10.88 -46.17 -8.64
CA SER A 87 -11.94 -47.06 -8.13
C SER A 87 -12.96 -47.46 -9.22
N ASN A 88 -13.72 -48.54 -8.95
CA ASN A 88 -14.62 -49.34 -9.81
C ASN A 88 -15.64 -48.65 -10.76
N ASN A 89 -15.62 -47.32 -10.90
CA ASN A 89 -16.47 -46.52 -11.81
C ASN A 89 -15.72 -46.02 -13.06
N THR A 90 -14.85 -46.84 -13.65
CA THR A 90 -14.16 -46.49 -14.89
C THR A 90 -15.13 -46.56 -16.09
N LYS A 91 -15.11 -45.53 -16.95
CA LYS A 91 -15.92 -45.48 -18.19
C LYS A 91 -15.43 -46.44 -19.27
N ILE A 92 -14.30 -47.13 -19.05
CA ILE A 92 -13.66 -48.05 -20.01
C ILE A 92 -14.13 -49.47 -19.71
N PHE A 93 -14.57 -50.19 -20.74
CA PHE A 93 -15.07 -51.56 -20.59
C PHE A 93 -14.01 -52.56 -21.04
N SER A 94 -13.77 -53.60 -20.23
CA SER A 94 -13.07 -54.80 -20.71
C SER A 94 -13.94 -55.53 -21.73
N LYS A 95 -13.34 -56.33 -22.61
CA LYS A 95 -14.07 -57.13 -23.59
C LYS A 95 -15.12 -58.04 -22.95
N ALA A 96 -14.77 -58.69 -21.83
CA ALA A 96 -15.69 -59.52 -21.05
C ALA A 96 -16.90 -58.72 -20.53
N LYS A 97 -16.67 -57.54 -19.95
CA LYS A 97 -17.73 -56.65 -19.45
C LYS A 97 -18.60 -56.10 -20.57
N TYR A 98 -18.01 -55.81 -21.73
CA TYR A 98 -18.72 -55.34 -22.92
C TYR A 98 -19.69 -56.41 -23.46
N CYS A 99 -19.21 -57.65 -23.62
CA CYS A 99 -20.05 -58.78 -24.06
C CYS A 99 -21.15 -59.09 -23.03
N GLN A 100 -20.83 -59.02 -21.73
CA GLN A 100 -21.81 -59.18 -20.66
C GLN A 100 -22.92 -58.11 -20.76
N LEU A 101 -22.57 -56.84 -20.98
CA LEU A 101 -23.55 -55.77 -21.12
C LEU A 101 -24.45 -55.96 -22.35
N ILE A 102 -23.92 -56.43 -23.49
CA ILE A 102 -24.74 -56.75 -24.67
C ILE A 102 -25.77 -57.83 -24.34
N ARG A 103 -25.34 -58.91 -23.66
CA ARG A 103 -26.24 -59.99 -23.24
C ARG A 103 -27.30 -59.51 -22.26
N GLU A 104 -26.91 -58.76 -21.23
CA GLU A 104 -27.82 -58.21 -20.22
C GLU A 104 -28.85 -57.24 -20.84
N VAL A 105 -28.46 -56.44 -21.83
CA VAL A 105 -29.38 -55.53 -22.53
C VAL A 105 -30.40 -56.33 -23.36
N LYS A 106 -29.97 -57.40 -24.03
CA LYS A 106 -30.89 -58.29 -24.78
C LYS A 106 -31.85 -59.03 -23.86
N GLU A 107 -31.36 -59.55 -22.75
CA GLU A 107 -32.20 -60.20 -21.73
C GLU A 107 -33.22 -59.20 -21.15
N ALA A 108 -32.79 -57.97 -20.83
CA ALA A 108 -33.67 -56.90 -20.36
C ALA A 108 -34.72 -56.48 -21.40
N LYS A 109 -34.41 -56.54 -22.70
CA LYS A 109 -35.38 -56.32 -23.79
C LYS A 109 -36.39 -57.47 -23.90
N ALA A 110 -35.96 -58.71 -23.73
CA ALA A 110 -36.79 -59.91 -23.85
C ALA A 110 -37.68 -60.18 -22.62
N LYS A 111 -37.32 -59.62 -21.46
CA LYS A 111 -38.03 -59.83 -20.18
C LYS A 111 -39.42 -59.16 -20.18
N ALA A 112 -40.47 -59.95 -19.92
CA ALA A 112 -41.86 -59.48 -19.90
C ALA A 112 -42.20 -58.57 -18.70
N LYS A 113 -41.65 -58.85 -17.51
CA LYS A 113 -41.69 -57.97 -16.33
C LYS A 113 -40.29 -57.43 -16.06
N LYS A 114 -40.09 -56.12 -16.26
CA LYS A 114 -38.80 -55.44 -16.10
C LYS A 114 -38.59 -54.98 -14.66
N GLU A 115 -37.38 -55.17 -14.13
CA GLU A 115 -36.98 -54.65 -12.81
C GLU A 115 -36.34 -53.26 -12.92
N SER A 116 -36.19 -52.57 -11.79
CA SER A 116 -35.53 -51.24 -11.72
C SER A 116 -34.17 -51.17 -12.41
N VAL A 117 -33.39 -52.26 -12.38
CA VAL A 117 -32.07 -52.33 -13.02
C VAL A 117 -32.20 -52.43 -14.54
N ASP A 118 -33.23 -53.11 -15.04
CA ASP A 118 -33.49 -53.29 -16.47
C ASP A 118 -33.89 -51.96 -17.11
N TYR A 119 -34.74 -51.16 -16.44
CA TYR A 119 -35.07 -49.81 -16.90
C TYR A 119 -33.84 -48.89 -16.94
N ARG A 120 -32.98 -48.94 -15.91
CA ARG A 120 -31.74 -48.14 -15.88
C ARG A 120 -30.74 -48.54 -16.96
N ARG A 121 -30.68 -49.83 -17.32
CA ARG A 121 -29.81 -50.32 -18.40
C ARG A 121 -30.35 -49.89 -19.77
N LEU A 122 -31.64 -50.10 -20.03
CA LEU A 122 -32.29 -49.75 -21.31
C LEU A 122 -32.33 -48.24 -21.56
N ALA A 123 -32.34 -47.42 -20.50
CA ALA A 123 -32.21 -45.96 -20.63
C ALA A 123 -30.79 -45.49 -21.05
N ARG A 124 -29.78 -46.35 -20.94
CA ARG A 124 -28.36 -45.99 -21.15
C ARG A 124 -27.74 -46.72 -22.34
N PHE A 125 -28.17 -47.94 -22.62
CA PHE A 125 -27.57 -48.81 -23.61
C PHE A 125 -28.62 -49.42 -24.54
N ASP A 126 -28.26 -49.51 -25.80
CA ASP A 126 -28.98 -50.26 -26.82
C ASP A 126 -27.98 -51.11 -27.65
N VAL A 127 -28.46 -52.11 -28.38
CA VAL A 127 -27.65 -53.02 -29.20
C VAL A 127 -28.15 -52.98 -30.64
N ILE A 128 -27.23 -52.73 -31.57
CA ILE A 128 -27.49 -52.75 -33.01
C ILE A 128 -26.59 -53.79 -33.70
N LEU A 129 -27.10 -54.39 -34.76
CA LEU A 129 -26.36 -55.33 -35.60
C LEU A 129 -25.72 -54.55 -36.76
N VAL A 130 -24.38 -54.52 -36.83
CA VAL A 130 -23.64 -53.88 -37.93
C VAL A 130 -22.73 -54.93 -38.56
N GLN A 131 -22.96 -55.26 -39.84
CA GLN A 131 -22.18 -56.24 -40.60
C GLN A 131 -22.05 -57.61 -39.91
N GLY A 132 -23.13 -58.09 -39.27
CA GLY A 132 -23.14 -59.38 -38.56
C GLY A 132 -22.56 -59.36 -37.16
N ASN A 133 -21.98 -58.24 -36.70
CA ASN A 133 -21.44 -58.09 -35.35
C ASN A 133 -22.34 -57.22 -34.47
N GLU A 134 -22.52 -57.64 -33.22
CA GLU A 134 -23.33 -56.94 -32.22
C GLU A 134 -22.52 -55.82 -31.59
N LYS A 135 -23.00 -54.57 -31.71
CA LYS A 135 -22.34 -53.40 -31.13
C LYS A 135 -23.27 -52.68 -30.17
N LEU A 136 -22.71 -52.30 -29.02
CA LEU A 136 -23.38 -51.53 -27.97
C LEU A 136 -23.38 -50.04 -28.31
N ILE A 137 -24.54 -49.40 -28.26
CA ILE A 137 -24.75 -47.98 -28.57
C ILE A 137 -25.44 -47.24 -27.41
N GLU A 138 -25.38 -45.91 -27.43
CA GLU A 138 -26.17 -45.06 -26.55
C GLU A 138 -27.67 -45.16 -26.91
N ALA A 139 -28.54 -45.30 -25.90
CA ALA A 139 -29.98 -45.41 -26.11
C ALA A 139 -30.54 -44.17 -26.82
N ILE A 140 -31.26 -44.37 -27.92
CA ILE A 140 -31.75 -43.29 -28.79
C ILE A 140 -33.01 -42.68 -28.17
N ASN A 141 -32.87 -41.51 -27.54
CA ASN A 141 -34.00 -40.72 -27.02
C ASN A 141 -34.27 -39.55 -27.97
N GLY A 142 -35.21 -39.73 -28.91
CA GLY A 142 -36.07 -38.72 -29.54
C GLY A 142 -35.53 -37.44 -30.22
N GLU A 143 -34.32 -36.94 -29.94
CA GLU A 143 -33.92 -35.56 -30.31
C GLU A 143 -32.60 -35.44 -31.09
N THR A 144 -31.85 -36.53 -31.32
CA THR A 144 -30.64 -36.50 -32.15
C THR A 144 -30.47 -37.75 -33.02
N ASP A 145 -30.40 -37.58 -34.34
CA ASP A 145 -30.17 -38.65 -35.35
C ASP A 145 -28.75 -39.27 -35.33
N LYS A 146 -27.91 -38.96 -34.33
CA LYS A 146 -26.50 -39.38 -34.28
C LYS A 146 -26.29 -40.54 -33.32
N ILE A 147 -26.17 -41.75 -33.86
CA ILE A 147 -25.84 -42.97 -33.11
C ILE A 147 -24.38 -42.89 -32.62
N ARG A 148 -24.18 -43.03 -31.30
CA ARG A 148 -22.86 -43.11 -30.66
C ARG A 148 -22.58 -44.52 -30.15
N TYR A 149 -21.40 -45.04 -30.47
CA TYR A 149 -20.98 -46.40 -30.11
C TYR A 149 -20.20 -46.43 -28.79
N TYR A 150 -20.28 -47.57 -28.10
CA TYR A 150 -19.39 -47.92 -27.00
C TYR A 150 -18.30 -48.88 -27.50
N LEU A 151 -17.07 -48.67 -27.04
CA LEU A 151 -15.90 -49.49 -27.38
C LEU A 151 -15.41 -50.30 -26.19
N HIS A 152 -14.83 -51.47 -26.46
CA HIS A 152 -14.06 -52.21 -25.45
C HIS A 152 -12.57 -51.85 -25.53
N SER A 153 -11.84 -52.16 -24.46
CA SER A 153 -10.44 -51.77 -24.30
C SER A 153 -9.54 -52.16 -25.47
N GLU A 154 -9.69 -53.37 -26.03
CA GLU A 154 -8.83 -53.85 -27.14
C GLU A 154 -8.92 -53.01 -28.43
N ASP A 155 -10.09 -52.42 -28.74
CA ASP A 155 -10.29 -51.62 -29.97
C ASP A 155 -9.83 -50.17 -29.80
N LEU A 156 -9.48 -49.75 -28.57
CA LEU A 156 -9.18 -48.34 -28.28
C LEU A 156 -7.94 -47.84 -29.02
N PHE A 157 -6.86 -48.63 -29.08
CA PHE A 157 -5.63 -48.19 -29.71
C PHE A 157 -5.82 -47.96 -31.20
N ASP A 158 -6.43 -48.93 -31.89
CA ASP A 158 -6.57 -48.92 -33.34
C ASP A 158 -7.48 -47.75 -33.78
N ILE A 159 -8.59 -47.52 -33.06
CA ILE A 159 -9.50 -46.39 -33.34
C ILE A 159 -8.83 -45.03 -33.06
N LEU A 160 -8.01 -44.93 -32.01
CA LEU A 160 -7.26 -43.71 -31.74
C LEU A 160 -6.18 -43.48 -32.79
N HIS A 161 -5.52 -44.53 -33.25
CA HIS A 161 -4.49 -44.48 -34.28
C HIS A 161 -5.04 -44.02 -35.62
N ASP A 162 -6.11 -44.66 -36.09
CA ASP A 162 -6.76 -44.33 -37.36
C ASP A 162 -7.37 -42.92 -37.34
N THR A 163 -8.01 -42.55 -36.23
CA THR A 163 -8.56 -41.19 -36.08
C THR A 163 -7.44 -40.15 -36.04
N HIS A 164 -6.30 -40.47 -35.42
CA HIS A 164 -5.15 -39.57 -35.35
C HIS A 164 -4.49 -39.34 -36.72
N LEU A 165 -4.38 -40.39 -37.53
CA LEU A 165 -3.82 -40.33 -38.88
C LEU A 165 -4.76 -39.58 -39.83
N SER A 166 -6.06 -39.92 -39.82
CA SER A 166 -7.05 -39.30 -40.72
C SER A 166 -7.22 -37.79 -40.53
N ILE A 167 -7.03 -37.27 -39.31
CA ILE A 167 -7.05 -35.82 -39.05
C ILE A 167 -5.67 -35.14 -39.22
N GLY A 168 -4.65 -35.88 -39.65
CA GLY A 168 -3.30 -35.37 -39.93
C GLY A 168 -2.47 -35.04 -38.68
N HIS A 169 -2.37 -35.99 -37.74
CA HIS A 169 -1.71 -35.78 -36.43
C HIS A 169 -2.31 -34.62 -35.63
N GLY A 170 -3.64 -34.54 -35.61
CA GLY A 170 -4.37 -33.52 -34.87
C GLY A 170 -4.17 -33.63 -33.36
N GLY A 171 -3.99 -32.50 -32.70
CA GLY A 171 -3.83 -32.45 -31.24
C GLY A 171 -5.10 -32.84 -30.48
N ARG A 172 -4.98 -32.89 -29.15
CA ARG A 172 -6.03 -33.35 -28.21
C ARG A 172 -7.44 -32.86 -28.54
N THR A 173 -7.63 -31.55 -28.69
CA THR A 173 -8.96 -30.95 -28.87
C THR A 173 -9.64 -31.39 -30.19
N ARG A 174 -8.83 -31.62 -31.24
CA ARG A 174 -9.33 -32.06 -32.54
C ARG A 174 -9.68 -33.55 -32.53
N MET A 175 -8.82 -34.39 -31.94
CA MET A 175 -9.15 -35.81 -31.71
C MET A 175 -10.39 -35.96 -30.86
N GLU A 176 -10.51 -35.19 -29.78
CA GLU A 176 -11.67 -35.25 -28.90
C GLU A 176 -12.98 -34.93 -29.62
N LYS A 177 -12.99 -33.88 -30.45
CA LYS A 177 -14.17 -33.49 -31.23
C LYS A 177 -14.62 -34.59 -32.20
N GLU A 178 -13.67 -35.22 -32.89
CA GLU A 178 -13.97 -36.29 -33.87
C GLU A 178 -14.39 -37.60 -33.19
N LEU A 179 -13.71 -37.97 -32.10
CA LEU A 179 -14.00 -39.20 -31.36
C LEU A 179 -15.32 -39.12 -30.60
N GLN A 180 -15.64 -37.99 -29.96
CA GLN A 180 -16.91 -37.82 -29.23
C GLN A 180 -18.13 -37.69 -30.15
N ALA A 181 -17.92 -37.40 -31.44
CA ALA A 181 -18.98 -37.45 -32.43
C ALA A 181 -19.45 -38.90 -32.69
N LYS A 182 -18.55 -39.89 -32.59
CA LYS A 182 -18.82 -41.30 -32.93
C LYS A 182 -18.87 -42.24 -31.72
N TYR A 183 -18.14 -41.95 -30.64
CA TYR A 183 -17.96 -42.83 -29.49
C TYR A 183 -18.27 -42.15 -28.17
N LYS A 184 -18.93 -42.87 -27.25
CA LYS A 184 -19.38 -42.29 -25.97
C LYS A 184 -18.39 -42.45 -24.82
N ASN A 185 -17.58 -43.51 -24.82
CA ASN A 185 -16.77 -43.90 -23.66
C ASN A 185 -15.26 -43.65 -23.76
N ILE A 186 -14.80 -42.95 -24.80
CA ILE A 186 -13.41 -42.50 -24.90
C ILE A 186 -13.22 -41.24 -24.02
N THR A 187 -12.28 -41.29 -23.09
CA THR A 187 -11.98 -40.15 -22.20
C THR A 187 -10.79 -39.33 -22.68
N LYS A 188 -10.75 -38.06 -22.25
CA LYS A 188 -9.64 -37.12 -22.47
C LYS A 188 -8.27 -37.68 -22.07
N GLU A 189 -8.23 -38.49 -21.01
CA GLU A 189 -7.01 -39.07 -20.45
C GLU A 189 -6.42 -40.14 -21.38
N VAL A 190 -7.27 -40.98 -21.96
CA VAL A 190 -6.86 -42.04 -22.90
C VAL A 190 -6.31 -41.42 -24.19
N ILE A 191 -6.94 -40.37 -24.71
CA ILE A 191 -6.44 -39.63 -25.89
C ILE A 191 -5.06 -39.03 -25.61
N MET A 192 -4.86 -38.45 -24.42
CA MET A 192 -3.57 -37.89 -24.02
C MET A 192 -2.49 -38.98 -23.90
N LEU A 193 -2.83 -40.13 -23.31
CA LEU A 193 -1.92 -41.27 -23.18
C LEU A 193 -1.46 -41.78 -24.57
N TYR A 194 -2.37 -41.87 -25.54
CA TYR A 194 -2.01 -42.19 -26.92
C TYR A 194 -1.10 -41.12 -27.56
N LEU A 195 -1.44 -39.83 -27.44
CA LEU A 195 -0.65 -38.72 -28.01
C LEU A 195 0.76 -38.66 -27.41
N THR A 196 0.95 -39.08 -26.16
CA THR A 196 2.28 -39.20 -25.55
C THR A 196 3.13 -40.32 -26.10
N LEU A 197 2.59 -41.23 -26.93
CA LEU A 197 3.36 -42.34 -27.52
C LEU A 197 3.66 -42.13 -29.01
N CYS A 198 2.92 -41.24 -29.69
CA CYS A 198 3.13 -40.95 -31.11
C CYS A 198 4.42 -40.13 -31.33
N LYS A 199 5.44 -40.72 -31.95
CA LYS A 199 6.74 -40.06 -32.21
C LYS A 199 6.61 -38.77 -33.02
N LEU A 200 5.77 -38.75 -34.07
CA LEU A 200 5.55 -37.55 -34.90
C LEU A 200 4.88 -36.40 -34.12
N CYS A 201 3.97 -36.71 -33.19
CA CYS A 201 3.41 -35.73 -32.27
C CYS A 201 4.39 -35.32 -31.18
N GLN A 202 5.21 -36.23 -30.66
CA GLN A 202 6.29 -35.91 -29.73
C GLN A 202 7.37 -35.04 -30.38
N GLN A 203 7.68 -35.24 -31.65
CA GLN A 203 8.61 -34.44 -32.44
C GLN A 203 8.01 -33.07 -32.81
N LYS A 204 6.72 -32.99 -33.18
CA LYS A 204 6.03 -31.70 -33.27
C LYS A 204 5.92 -30.99 -31.91
N ASN A 205 5.82 -31.75 -30.82
CA ASN A 205 5.86 -31.27 -29.44
C ASN A 205 7.28 -31.16 -28.86
N SER A 206 8.35 -31.41 -29.63
CA SER A 206 9.74 -31.30 -29.14
C SER A 206 10.22 -29.85 -29.07
N LYS A 207 9.29 -28.89 -29.03
CA LYS A 207 9.55 -27.56 -28.49
C LYS A 207 9.62 -27.67 -26.96
N LEU A 208 10.87 -27.84 -26.52
CA LEU A 208 11.44 -27.50 -25.21
C LEU A 208 10.85 -28.22 -23.99
N LYS A 209 11.68 -29.10 -23.41
CA LYS A 209 11.68 -29.28 -21.95
C LYS A 209 11.57 -27.89 -21.33
N LYS A 210 10.56 -27.68 -20.47
CA LYS A 210 10.50 -26.52 -19.57
C LYS A 210 11.80 -26.52 -18.77
N VAL A 211 12.78 -25.77 -19.26
CA VAL A 211 13.83 -25.23 -18.40
C VAL A 211 13.10 -24.33 -17.42
N LEU A 212 13.44 -24.51 -16.15
CA LEU A 212 13.03 -23.71 -15.00
C LEU A 212 12.64 -22.30 -15.41
N ALA A 213 11.44 -21.86 -14.97
CA ALA A 213 11.06 -20.46 -15.06
C ALA A 213 12.26 -19.61 -14.59
N SER A 214 12.76 -18.74 -15.47
CA SER A 214 13.79 -17.79 -15.09
C SER A 214 13.28 -17.03 -13.87
N LYS A 215 14.13 -16.91 -12.84
CA LYS A 215 13.84 -16.12 -11.63
C LYS A 215 13.12 -14.82 -12.02
N PRO A 216 12.05 -14.41 -11.32
CA PRO A 216 11.38 -13.15 -11.60
C PRO A 216 12.43 -12.04 -11.59
N ILE A 217 12.48 -11.27 -12.67
CA ILE A 217 13.42 -10.17 -12.84
C ILE A 217 13.09 -9.14 -11.74
N LYS A 218 14.02 -8.92 -10.81
CA LYS A 218 13.79 -8.13 -9.59
C LYS A 218 13.91 -6.62 -9.80
N GLU A 219 14.52 -6.18 -10.89
CA GLU A 219 14.84 -4.77 -11.18
C GLU A 219 14.26 -4.31 -12.54
N VAL A 220 13.64 -3.13 -12.56
CA VAL A 220 13.10 -2.48 -13.77
C VAL A 220 14.29 -2.05 -14.63
N HIS A 221 14.20 -2.14 -15.95
CA HIS A 221 15.28 -1.82 -16.91
C HIS A 221 16.52 -2.74 -16.85
N SER A 222 16.48 -3.83 -16.09
CA SER A 222 17.64 -4.74 -16.02
C SER A 222 17.82 -5.64 -17.25
N ARG A 223 16.73 -5.97 -17.96
CA ARG A 223 16.75 -6.77 -19.20
C ARG A 223 15.71 -6.27 -20.20
N CYS A 224 16.17 -5.93 -21.39
CA CYS A 224 15.32 -5.38 -22.45
C CYS A 224 15.55 -6.09 -23.78
N GLN A 225 14.52 -6.06 -24.62
CA GLN A 225 14.49 -6.71 -25.92
C GLN A 225 14.26 -5.69 -27.04
N VAL A 226 14.99 -5.84 -28.14
CA VAL A 226 14.91 -5.00 -29.33
C VAL A 226 14.58 -5.84 -30.54
N ASP A 227 13.56 -5.43 -31.27
CA ASP A 227 13.16 -6.05 -32.52
C ASP A 227 12.89 -5.02 -33.63
N LEU A 228 12.88 -5.49 -34.88
CA LEU A 228 12.69 -4.69 -36.08
C LEU A 228 11.48 -5.18 -36.87
N ILE A 229 10.48 -4.33 -36.97
CA ILE A 229 9.27 -4.54 -37.76
C ILE A 229 9.52 -4.04 -39.19
N ASP A 230 9.22 -4.88 -40.17
CA ASP A 230 9.41 -4.56 -41.60
C ASP A 230 8.19 -3.83 -42.17
N MET A 231 8.41 -2.62 -42.69
CA MET A 231 7.37 -1.77 -43.30
C MET A 231 7.72 -1.43 -44.76
N GLN A 232 8.63 -2.16 -45.40
CA GLN A 232 9.08 -1.86 -46.77
C GLN A 232 7.96 -1.86 -47.82
N LEU A 233 6.90 -2.64 -47.59
CA LEU A 233 5.74 -2.70 -48.49
C LEU A 233 4.88 -1.42 -48.43
N ASN A 234 4.98 -0.64 -47.36
CA ASN A 234 4.26 0.62 -47.17
C ASN A 234 5.20 1.65 -46.51
N PRO A 235 6.23 2.17 -47.22
CA PRO A 235 7.20 3.09 -46.63
C PRO A 235 6.58 4.47 -46.36
N ASP A 236 7.02 5.12 -45.29
CA ASP A 236 6.70 6.52 -44.99
C ASP A 236 7.92 7.38 -45.31
N GLY A 237 7.94 7.94 -46.52
CA GLY A 237 9.10 8.67 -47.04
C GLY A 237 10.38 7.83 -47.05
N GLU A 238 11.37 8.22 -46.25
CA GLU A 238 12.63 7.49 -46.10
C GLU A 238 12.57 6.36 -45.05
N TYR A 239 11.52 6.30 -44.24
CA TYR A 239 11.36 5.31 -43.17
C TYR A 239 10.77 4.00 -43.71
N LYS A 240 11.49 2.91 -43.48
CA LYS A 240 11.17 1.57 -44.00
C LYS A 240 11.02 0.52 -42.91
N PHE A 241 11.45 0.84 -41.70
CA PHE A 241 11.47 -0.08 -40.56
C PHE A 241 10.97 0.62 -39.30
N ILE A 242 10.47 -0.17 -38.36
CA ILE A 242 10.13 0.31 -37.02
C ILE A 242 10.94 -0.50 -36.02
N MET A 243 11.70 0.17 -35.17
CA MET A 243 12.33 -0.43 -34.01
C MET A 243 11.33 -0.51 -32.87
N HIS A 244 11.15 -1.71 -32.32
CA HIS A 244 10.39 -1.94 -31.10
C HIS A 244 11.35 -2.33 -29.97
N TYR A 245 11.48 -1.46 -28.98
CA TYR A 245 12.21 -1.72 -27.74
C TYR A 245 11.22 -2.00 -26.62
N GLN A 246 11.37 -3.10 -25.89
CA GLN A 246 10.50 -3.47 -24.78
C GLN A 246 11.28 -3.89 -23.53
N ASP A 247 10.87 -3.36 -22.38
CA ASP A 247 11.33 -3.83 -21.07
C ASP A 247 10.66 -5.17 -20.72
N LEU A 248 11.44 -6.21 -20.42
CA LEU A 248 10.88 -7.54 -20.18
C LEU A 248 10.14 -7.66 -18.85
N ARG A 249 10.43 -6.81 -17.87
CA ARG A 249 9.78 -6.79 -16.56
C ARG A 249 8.49 -5.98 -16.60
N THR A 250 8.55 -4.73 -17.06
CA THR A 250 7.39 -3.82 -17.02
C THR A 250 6.55 -3.87 -18.29
N LYS A 251 7.03 -4.54 -19.34
CA LYS A 251 6.41 -4.56 -20.68
C LYS A 251 6.27 -3.19 -21.32
N LEU A 252 6.97 -2.18 -20.81
CA LEU A 252 6.97 -0.84 -21.38
C LEU A 252 7.61 -0.88 -22.78
N SER A 253 6.86 -0.45 -23.77
CA SER A 253 7.25 -0.48 -25.17
C SER A 253 7.59 0.92 -25.70
N PHE A 254 8.64 1.01 -26.51
CA PHE A 254 9.06 2.18 -27.26
C PHE A 254 9.13 1.83 -28.75
N LEU A 255 8.58 2.72 -29.59
CA LEU A 255 8.55 2.57 -31.05
C LEU A 255 9.32 3.72 -31.69
N ARG A 256 10.23 3.42 -32.61
CA ARG A 256 10.98 4.42 -33.40
C ARG A 256 11.01 4.05 -34.87
N SER A 257 10.79 5.01 -35.75
CA SER A 257 10.95 4.82 -37.20
C SER A 257 12.43 4.81 -37.57
N LEU A 258 12.82 3.91 -38.48
CA LEU A 258 14.18 3.75 -38.99
C LEU A 258 14.19 3.72 -40.52
N LYS A 259 15.22 4.29 -41.12
CA LYS A 259 15.48 4.28 -42.56
C LYS A 259 16.16 2.99 -43.00
N SER A 260 17.00 2.41 -42.15
CA SER A 260 17.70 1.14 -42.42
C SER A 260 17.75 0.21 -41.20
N LYS A 261 17.97 -1.09 -41.43
CA LYS A 261 18.23 -2.09 -40.36
C LYS A 261 19.68 -2.06 -39.85
N ARG A 262 20.48 -1.04 -40.17
CA ARG A 262 21.91 -1.01 -39.83
C ARG A 262 22.10 -0.87 -38.32
N PRO A 263 22.98 -1.67 -37.67
CA PRO A 263 23.22 -1.61 -36.23
C PRO A 263 23.53 -0.21 -35.69
N LYS A 264 24.26 0.60 -36.46
CA LYS A 264 24.59 1.99 -36.10
C LYS A 264 23.36 2.90 -35.96
N GLU A 265 22.39 2.76 -36.85
CA GLU A 265 21.15 3.56 -36.80
C GLU A 265 20.27 3.11 -35.64
N VAL A 266 20.20 1.80 -35.40
CA VAL A 266 19.51 1.21 -34.24
C VAL A 266 20.16 1.67 -32.93
N ALA A 267 21.50 1.72 -32.87
CA ALA A 267 22.24 2.21 -31.71
C ALA A 267 21.91 3.67 -31.38
N HIS A 268 21.83 4.56 -32.38
CA HIS A 268 21.40 5.95 -32.16
C HIS A 268 19.97 6.04 -31.60
N ALA A 269 19.02 5.30 -32.19
CA ALA A 269 17.64 5.28 -31.72
C ALA A 269 17.50 4.71 -30.29
N LEU A 270 18.36 3.76 -29.91
CA LEU A 270 18.42 3.23 -28.54
C LEU A 270 19.05 4.22 -27.57
N LEU A 271 20.04 5.00 -27.98
CA LEU A 271 20.66 6.02 -27.14
C LEU A 271 19.66 7.09 -26.71
N ASP A 272 18.77 7.51 -27.62
CA ASP A 272 17.66 8.41 -27.30
C ASP A 272 16.73 7.84 -26.22
N ILE A 273 16.53 6.51 -26.20
CA ILE A 273 15.72 5.85 -25.17
C ILE A 273 16.51 5.76 -23.86
N PHE A 274 17.78 5.32 -23.92
CA PHE A 274 18.61 5.10 -22.74
C PHE A 274 18.92 6.37 -21.97
N THR A 275 18.96 7.52 -22.64
CA THR A 275 19.13 8.83 -21.99
C THR A 275 17.86 9.32 -21.29
N ILE A 276 16.68 8.74 -21.59
CA ILE A 276 15.40 9.10 -20.95
C ILE A 276 15.09 8.16 -19.79
N ILE A 277 15.18 6.85 -19.99
CA ILE A 277 14.76 5.83 -18.98
C ILE A 277 15.93 5.08 -18.34
N GLY A 278 17.16 5.33 -18.77
CA GLY A 278 18.35 4.58 -18.36
C GLY A 278 18.68 3.42 -19.30
N ALA A 279 19.97 3.05 -19.33
CA ALA A 279 20.46 1.96 -20.16
C ALA A 279 20.34 0.60 -19.45
N PRO A 280 19.97 -0.48 -20.18
CA PRO A 280 19.77 -1.78 -19.57
C PRO A 280 21.10 -2.53 -19.36
N SER A 281 21.14 -3.38 -18.33
CA SER A 281 22.31 -4.24 -18.09
C SER A 281 22.43 -5.35 -19.14
N VAL A 282 21.30 -5.81 -19.70
CA VAL A 282 21.27 -6.85 -20.74
C VAL A 282 20.34 -6.46 -21.89
N LEU A 283 20.86 -6.50 -23.12
CA LEU A 283 20.10 -6.26 -24.35
C LEU A 283 19.95 -7.56 -25.16
N GLN A 284 18.74 -7.86 -25.60
CA GLN A 284 18.40 -9.04 -26.39
C GLN A 284 17.78 -8.63 -27.73
N SER A 285 17.94 -9.46 -28.78
CA SER A 285 17.23 -9.28 -30.05
C SER A 285 16.80 -10.62 -30.66
N ASP A 286 15.65 -10.60 -31.32
CA ASP A 286 15.12 -11.74 -32.07
C ASP A 286 15.78 -11.92 -33.45
N ASN A 287 16.46 -10.89 -33.95
CA ASN A 287 17.27 -10.96 -35.18
C ASN A 287 18.62 -11.67 -34.97
N GLY A 288 18.81 -12.35 -33.83
CA GLY A 288 19.98 -13.16 -33.52
C GLY A 288 21.00 -12.49 -32.60
N ARG A 289 21.84 -13.31 -31.96
CA ARG A 289 22.87 -12.86 -31.00
C ARG A 289 23.91 -11.96 -31.66
N GLU A 290 24.26 -12.22 -32.92
CA GLU A 290 25.23 -11.44 -33.67
C GLU A 290 24.76 -10.00 -33.89
N PHE A 291 23.47 -9.82 -34.17
CA PHE A 291 22.86 -8.50 -34.33
C PHE A 291 22.90 -7.69 -33.02
N SER A 292 22.54 -8.29 -31.89
CA SER A 292 22.70 -7.63 -30.57
C SER A 292 24.15 -7.29 -30.26
N SER A 293 25.09 -8.18 -30.57
CA SER A 293 26.52 -7.95 -30.35
C SER A 293 27.02 -6.74 -31.15
N GLN A 294 26.61 -6.62 -32.41
CA GLN A 294 26.96 -5.48 -33.26
C GLN A 294 26.37 -4.17 -32.72
N ILE A 295 25.11 -4.16 -32.26
CA ILE A 295 24.50 -2.98 -31.63
C ILE A 295 25.25 -2.57 -30.35
N VAL A 296 25.59 -3.53 -29.48
CA VAL A 296 26.35 -3.26 -28.26
C VAL A 296 27.74 -2.72 -28.58
N SER A 297 28.39 -3.23 -29.63
CA SER A 297 29.69 -2.71 -30.09
C SER A 297 29.58 -1.26 -30.57
N GLU A 298 28.57 -0.93 -31.38
CA GLU A 298 28.34 0.45 -31.84
C GLU A 298 27.98 1.38 -30.66
N LEU A 299 27.17 0.93 -29.70
CA LEU A 299 26.84 1.68 -28.49
C LEU A 299 28.07 1.94 -27.62
N SER A 300 28.93 0.93 -27.45
CA SER A 300 30.21 1.08 -26.70
C SER A 300 31.17 2.04 -27.39
N ASN A 301 31.15 2.11 -28.72
CA ASN A 301 31.95 3.07 -29.47
C ASN A 301 31.45 4.52 -29.30
N ILE A 302 30.13 4.71 -29.19
CA ILE A 302 29.51 6.03 -29.02
C ILE A 302 29.56 6.49 -27.55
N TRP A 303 29.37 5.58 -26.60
CA TRP A 303 29.40 5.84 -25.16
C TRP A 303 30.35 4.84 -24.46
N PRO A 304 31.65 5.17 -24.33
CA PRO A 304 32.68 4.24 -23.83
C PRO A 304 32.47 3.75 -22.39
N GLU A 305 31.80 4.55 -21.54
CA GLU A 305 31.50 4.20 -20.15
C GLU A 305 30.30 3.25 -20.02
N LEU A 306 29.52 3.08 -21.08
CA LEU A 306 28.31 2.27 -21.08
C LEU A 306 28.64 0.78 -21.28
N LYS A 307 28.45 -0.02 -20.23
CA LYS A 307 28.68 -1.47 -20.26
C LYS A 307 27.37 -2.24 -20.33
N ILE A 308 27.04 -2.74 -21.52
CA ILE A 308 25.86 -3.59 -21.77
C ILE A 308 26.31 -4.99 -22.16
N VAL A 309 25.62 -6.02 -21.64
CA VAL A 309 25.87 -7.41 -22.02
C VAL A 309 24.83 -7.86 -23.03
N HIS A 310 25.24 -8.45 -24.16
CA HIS A 310 24.28 -9.07 -25.08
C HIS A 310 23.71 -10.36 -24.44
N GLY A 311 22.38 -10.51 -24.43
CA GLY A 311 21.73 -11.64 -23.77
C GLY A 311 21.88 -12.97 -24.52
N LYS A 312 21.61 -14.08 -23.82
CA LYS A 312 21.56 -15.43 -24.42
C LYS A 312 20.26 -15.59 -25.25
N PRO A 313 20.29 -16.27 -26.41
CA PRO A 313 19.08 -16.58 -27.17
C PRO A 313 18.14 -17.44 -26.31
N GLN A 314 16.92 -16.97 -26.11
CA GLN A 314 15.92 -17.63 -25.28
C GLN A 314 14.99 -18.47 -26.16
N PRO A 315 14.58 -19.68 -25.76
CA PRO A 315 13.94 -20.57 -26.70
C PRO A 315 12.42 -20.37 -26.77
N CYS A 316 11.93 -20.03 -27.97
CA CYS A 316 10.58 -20.09 -28.58
C CYS A 316 9.31 -19.62 -27.80
N GLN A 317 9.22 -19.65 -26.47
CA GLN A 317 8.00 -19.25 -25.74
C GLN A 317 7.85 -17.72 -25.59
N SER A 318 8.92 -16.96 -25.34
CA SER A 318 8.86 -15.48 -25.33
C SER A 318 8.74 -14.89 -26.74
N GLN A 319 9.27 -15.57 -27.76
CA GLN A 319 9.18 -15.16 -29.16
C GLN A 319 7.74 -15.14 -29.69
N SER A 320 6.91 -16.11 -29.28
CA SER A 320 5.49 -16.13 -29.69
C SER A 320 4.68 -14.94 -29.17
N SER A 321 5.05 -14.39 -28.01
CA SER A 321 4.38 -13.23 -27.42
C SER A 321 4.80 -11.92 -28.08
N MET A 322 6.08 -11.76 -28.43
CA MET A 322 6.57 -10.52 -29.07
C MET A 322 6.18 -10.45 -30.55
N ASN A 323 6.21 -11.58 -31.28
CA ASN A 323 5.74 -11.62 -32.66
C ASN A 323 4.25 -11.27 -32.76
N GLN A 324 3.43 -11.76 -31.82
CA GLN A 324 2.02 -11.40 -31.76
C GLN A 324 1.82 -9.91 -31.42
N ILE A 325 2.63 -9.34 -30.54
CA ILE A 325 2.60 -7.90 -30.24
C ILE A 325 3.03 -7.06 -31.46
N ASN A 326 4.06 -7.49 -32.19
CA ASN A 326 4.53 -6.81 -33.39
C ASN A 326 3.48 -6.86 -34.51
N GLU A 327 2.80 -8.00 -34.67
CA GLU A 327 1.68 -8.16 -35.60
C GLU A 327 0.49 -7.27 -35.19
N ASP A 328 0.17 -7.20 -33.90
CA ASP A 328 -0.86 -6.29 -33.37
C ASP A 328 -0.50 -4.81 -33.61
N ILE A 329 0.77 -4.43 -33.46
CA ILE A 329 1.26 -3.07 -33.76
C ILE A 329 1.10 -2.77 -35.25
N GLN A 330 1.52 -3.70 -36.14
CA GLN A 330 1.34 -3.54 -37.58
C GLN A 330 -0.14 -3.41 -37.97
N ASN A 331 -1.02 -4.24 -37.40
CA ASN A 331 -2.46 -4.18 -37.64
C ASN A 331 -3.07 -2.83 -37.20
N ARG A 332 -2.63 -2.29 -36.07
CA ARG A 332 -3.05 -0.94 -35.60
C ARG A 332 -2.57 0.16 -36.53
N ILE A 333 -1.34 0.08 -37.03
CA ILE A 333 -0.80 1.04 -38.01
C ILE A 333 -1.64 1.00 -39.29
N VAL A 334 -1.88 -0.19 -39.83
CA VAL A 334 -2.67 -0.37 -41.07
C VAL A 334 -4.10 0.15 -40.90
N SER A 335 -4.76 -0.18 -39.79
CA SER A 335 -6.11 0.32 -39.50
C SER A 335 -6.17 1.84 -39.40
N TRP A 336 -5.14 2.48 -38.82
CA TRP A 336 -5.06 3.94 -38.74
C TRP A 336 -4.82 4.58 -40.12
N MET A 337 -3.91 4.03 -40.92
CA MET A 337 -3.63 4.52 -42.28
C MET A 337 -4.90 4.50 -43.14
N GLN A 338 -5.72 3.45 -43.01
CA GLN A 338 -7.01 3.34 -43.69
C GLN A 338 -8.03 4.36 -43.19
N THR A 339 -8.09 4.60 -41.87
CA THR A 339 -9.08 5.50 -41.25
C THR A 339 -8.79 6.98 -41.55
N ASN A 340 -7.51 7.36 -41.61
CA ASN A 340 -7.09 8.76 -41.81
C ASN A 340 -6.65 9.07 -43.23
N ASN A 341 -6.73 8.09 -44.14
CA ASN A 341 -6.34 8.20 -45.55
C ASN A 341 -4.94 8.81 -45.74
N SER A 342 -3.99 8.41 -44.89
CA SER A 342 -2.62 8.93 -44.86
C SER A 342 -1.61 7.79 -44.90
N SER A 343 -0.52 7.99 -45.64
CA SER A 343 0.63 7.08 -45.68
C SER A 343 1.70 7.41 -44.64
N HIS A 344 1.53 8.48 -43.86
CA HIS A 344 2.52 8.98 -42.91
C HIS A 344 2.42 8.30 -41.54
N TRP A 345 2.80 7.02 -41.46
CA TRP A 345 2.69 6.25 -40.22
C TRP A 345 3.77 6.57 -39.17
N ALA A 346 4.90 7.20 -39.54
CA ALA A 346 6.01 7.48 -38.62
C ALA A 346 5.60 8.46 -37.50
N GLU A 347 4.81 9.49 -37.83
CA GLU A 347 4.27 10.45 -36.86
C GLU A 347 3.24 9.80 -35.91
N PHE A 348 2.58 8.73 -36.36
CA PHE A 348 1.56 8.06 -35.58
C PHE A 348 2.12 7.07 -34.55
N LEU A 349 3.41 6.70 -34.66
CA LEU A 349 4.05 5.76 -33.73
C LEU A 349 3.99 6.22 -32.27
N TRP A 350 4.04 7.53 -32.00
CA TRP A 350 3.95 8.06 -30.64
C TRP A 350 2.59 7.74 -29.97
N PHE A 351 1.50 7.81 -30.74
CA PHE A 351 0.15 7.50 -30.24
C PHE A 351 -0.03 6.00 -30.03
N ILE A 352 0.47 5.17 -30.97
CA ILE A 352 0.45 3.72 -30.80
C ILE A 352 1.27 3.30 -29.58
N GLN A 353 2.43 3.92 -29.36
CA GLN A 353 3.25 3.69 -28.18
C GLN A 353 2.46 3.98 -26.89
N MET A 354 1.70 5.08 -26.84
CA MET A 354 0.85 5.41 -25.70
C MET A 354 -0.26 4.37 -25.51
N ILE A 355 -0.98 4.01 -26.58
CA ILE A 355 -2.04 3.00 -26.57
C ILE A 355 -1.52 1.63 -26.13
N GLN A 356 -0.28 1.29 -26.44
CA GLN A 356 0.33 0.01 -26.06
C GLN A 356 0.67 -0.03 -24.56
N ASN A 357 0.98 1.11 -23.95
CA ASN A 357 1.46 1.20 -22.56
C ASN A 357 0.37 1.47 -21.52
N GLN A 358 -0.88 1.70 -21.95
CA GLN A 358 -2.04 1.97 -21.08
C GLN A 358 -2.90 0.75 -20.66
N PRO A 359 -3.02 -0.35 -21.43
CA PRO A 359 -3.89 -1.45 -21.05
C PRO A 359 -3.41 -2.18 -19.80
N TYR A 360 -4.33 -2.49 -18.89
CA TYR A 360 -4.04 -3.24 -17.68
C TYR A 360 -3.55 -4.65 -17.99
N HIS A 361 -2.34 -4.99 -17.55
CA HIS A 361 -1.75 -6.29 -17.81
C HIS A 361 -2.00 -7.25 -16.64
N ARG A 362 -2.89 -8.24 -16.81
CA ARG A 362 -3.33 -9.17 -15.75
C ARG A 362 -2.19 -9.88 -15.02
N GLY A 363 -1.10 -10.21 -15.73
CA GLY A 363 0.08 -10.87 -15.15
C GLY A 363 0.94 -9.96 -14.26
N MET A 364 0.91 -8.64 -14.48
CA MET A 364 1.64 -7.65 -13.68
C MET A 364 0.76 -6.99 -12.62
N GLN A 365 -0.56 -7.11 -12.76
CA GLN A 365 -1.57 -6.41 -11.96
C GLN A 365 -1.49 -4.87 -12.03
N GLN A 366 -0.85 -4.31 -13.05
CA GLN A 366 -0.69 -2.87 -13.31
C GLN A 366 -0.50 -2.63 -14.81
N THR A 367 -0.61 -1.37 -15.27
CA THR A 367 -0.29 -1.00 -16.66
C THR A 367 1.22 -0.95 -16.91
N PRO A 368 1.71 -1.16 -18.15
CA PRO A 368 3.15 -1.05 -18.44
C PRO A 368 3.76 0.31 -18.07
N TYR A 369 2.99 1.39 -18.22
CA TYR A 369 3.38 2.73 -17.81
C TYR A 369 3.49 2.86 -16.29
N GLU A 370 2.46 2.44 -15.54
CA GLU A 370 2.48 2.40 -14.06
C GLU A 370 3.63 1.55 -13.54
N GLY A 371 3.89 0.40 -14.18
CA GLY A 371 4.95 -0.50 -13.74
C GLY A 371 6.36 0.07 -13.88
N THR A 372 6.54 1.12 -14.70
CA THR A 372 7.83 1.79 -14.89
C THR A 372 7.91 3.11 -14.12
N PHE A 373 6.86 3.92 -14.17
CA PHE A 373 6.85 5.28 -13.62
C PHE A 373 6.08 5.42 -12.30
N ASN A 374 5.52 4.33 -11.76
CA ASN A 374 4.68 4.28 -10.55
C ASN A 374 3.58 5.34 -10.49
N SER A 375 3.09 5.76 -11.65
CA SER A 375 2.04 6.76 -11.85
C SER A 375 1.23 6.38 -13.09
N GLU A 376 -0.06 6.71 -13.11
CA GLU A 376 -0.89 6.49 -14.30
C GLU A 376 -0.50 7.46 -15.42
N ALA A 377 -0.57 7.00 -16.67
CA ALA A 377 -0.30 7.83 -17.84
C ALA A 377 -1.37 8.91 -17.98
N LYS A 378 -1.04 10.16 -17.64
CA LYS A 378 -1.99 11.29 -17.73
C LYS A 378 -2.09 11.79 -19.17
N LEU A 379 -3.28 11.68 -19.77
CA LEU A 379 -3.65 12.32 -21.05
C LEU A 379 -4.19 13.76 -20.86
N GLY A 380 -3.62 14.52 -19.93
CA GLY A 380 -4.10 15.86 -19.57
C GLY A 380 -5.43 15.84 -18.83
N LEU A 381 -6.37 16.71 -19.20
CA LEU A 381 -7.65 16.95 -18.51
C LEU A 381 -8.67 15.81 -18.65
N SER A 382 -8.40 14.84 -19.52
CA SER A 382 -9.25 13.66 -19.73
C SER A 382 -9.30 12.69 -18.54
N HIS A 383 -8.36 12.81 -17.60
CA HIS A 383 -8.36 12.08 -16.32
C HIS A 383 -8.89 12.91 -15.15
N SER A 384 -9.36 14.14 -15.41
CA SER A 384 -10.00 14.97 -14.38
C SER A 384 -11.44 14.52 -14.14
N GLN A 385 -12.03 14.94 -13.02
CA GLN A 385 -13.46 14.71 -12.71
C GLN A 385 -14.40 15.61 -13.54
N LEU A 386 -13.87 16.35 -14.51
CA LEU A 386 -14.61 17.28 -15.38
C LEU A 386 -15.29 16.53 -16.53
N THR A 387 -16.47 16.99 -16.93
CA THR A 387 -17.21 16.40 -18.05
C THR A 387 -16.52 16.67 -19.39
N GLU A 388 -16.71 15.78 -20.36
CA GLU A 388 -16.08 15.84 -21.69
C GLU A 388 -16.36 17.17 -22.42
N GLU A 389 -17.57 17.75 -22.26
CA GLU A 389 -17.94 19.07 -22.82
C GLU A 389 -17.14 20.23 -22.20
N LEU A 390 -16.94 20.23 -20.88
CA LEU A 390 -16.13 21.23 -20.18
C LEU A 390 -14.67 21.13 -20.63
N VAL A 391 -14.12 19.92 -20.71
CA VAL A 391 -12.74 19.69 -21.16
C VAL A 391 -12.50 20.24 -22.57
N THR A 392 -13.47 20.14 -23.48
CA THR A 392 -13.33 20.71 -24.84
C THR A 392 -13.39 22.24 -24.91
N SER A 393 -13.88 22.90 -23.87
CA SER A 393 -14.04 24.36 -23.83
C SER A 393 -12.88 25.09 -23.12
N LEU A 394 -12.06 24.37 -22.36
CA LEU A 394 -10.96 24.93 -21.57
C LEU A 394 -9.72 25.14 -22.44
N ASN A 395 -9.26 26.39 -22.54
CA ASN A 395 -8.08 26.75 -23.33
C ASN A 395 -6.98 27.42 -22.49
N THR A 396 -7.31 27.98 -21.32
CA THR A 396 -6.36 28.65 -20.44
C THR A 396 -6.33 28.07 -19.02
N GLU A 397 -5.19 28.23 -18.33
CA GLU A 397 -5.01 27.75 -16.94
C GLU A 397 -6.04 28.36 -15.97
N ASN A 398 -6.37 29.64 -16.14
CA ASN A 398 -7.37 30.33 -15.32
C ASN A 398 -8.78 29.74 -15.47
N GLU A 399 -9.16 29.31 -16.69
CA GLU A 399 -10.45 28.67 -16.93
C GLU A 399 -10.52 27.29 -16.27
N LEU A 400 -9.41 26.55 -16.27
CA LEU A 400 -9.33 25.25 -15.60
C LEU A 400 -9.43 25.38 -14.08
N GLU A 401 -8.78 26.38 -13.48
CA GLU A 401 -8.91 26.66 -12.05
C GLU A 401 -10.36 27.02 -11.66
N GLN A 402 -11.03 27.78 -12.51
CA GLN A 402 -12.41 28.18 -12.29
C GLN A 402 -13.36 26.96 -12.39
N ALA A 403 -13.17 26.10 -13.39
CA ALA A 403 -13.96 24.88 -13.55
C ALA A 403 -13.76 23.89 -12.38
N ASN A 404 -12.54 23.74 -11.88
CA ASN A 404 -12.26 22.90 -10.70
C ASN A 404 -12.90 23.47 -9.43
N LYS A 405 -12.89 24.80 -9.24
CA LYS A 405 -13.59 25.45 -8.12
C LYS A 405 -15.10 25.23 -8.18
N GLU A 406 -15.69 25.33 -9.37
CA GLU A 406 -17.13 25.09 -9.55
C GLU A 406 -17.51 23.63 -9.29
N LEU A 407 -16.66 22.67 -9.68
CA LEU A 407 -16.86 21.26 -9.38
C LEU A 407 -16.80 20.99 -7.86
N GLU A 408 -15.81 21.55 -7.15
CA GLU A 408 -15.71 21.41 -5.69
C GLU A 408 -16.91 22.03 -4.96
N ASN A 409 -17.41 23.17 -5.45
CA ASN A 409 -18.60 23.83 -4.88
C ASN A 409 -19.88 23.02 -5.13
N THR A 410 -19.99 22.37 -6.29
CA THR A 410 -21.15 21.53 -6.63
C THR A 410 -21.18 20.25 -5.79
N LEU A 411 -20.02 19.60 -5.59
CA LEU A 411 -19.90 18.45 -4.70
C LEU A 411 -20.22 18.83 -3.25
N ARG A 412 -19.78 20.02 -2.81
CA ARG A 412 -20.11 20.55 -1.49
C ARG A 412 -21.62 20.80 -1.31
N ALA A 413 -22.27 21.38 -2.31
CA ALA A 413 -23.72 21.63 -2.28
C ALA A 413 -24.55 20.34 -2.23
N GLN A 414 -24.13 19.29 -2.95
CA GLN A 414 -24.79 17.97 -2.87
C GLN A 414 -24.61 17.30 -1.51
N TYR A 415 -23.50 17.55 -0.81
CA TYR A 415 -23.32 17.10 0.56
C TYR A 415 -24.22 17.86 1.55
N GLU A 416 -24.54 19.12 1.26
CA GLU A 416 -25.38 19.96 2.11
C GLU A 416 -26.88 19.67 1.92
N GLU A 417 -27.35 19.38 0.70
CA GLU A 417 -28.76 18.97 0.46
C GLU A 417 -29.11 17.60 1.05
N ASN A 418 -28.16 16.68 1.11
CA ASN A 418 -28.38 15.34 1.70
C ASN A 418 -28.48 15.36 3.23
N ILE A 419 -28.20 16.49 3.89
CA ILE A 419 -28.31 16.65 5.36
C ILE A 419 -29.70 17.14 5.78
N GLU A 420 -30.49 17.76 4.88
CA GLU A 420 -31.78 18.38 5.25
C GLU A 420 -33.03 17.49 5.07
N THR A 421 -32.90 16.24 4.63
CA THR A 421 -34.05 15.32 4.51
C THR A 421 -33.83 13.99 5.25
N GLY A 422 -33.76 14.06 6.58
CA GLY A 422 -33.89 12.89 7.45
C GLY A 422 -35.35 12.50 7.68
N THR A 423 -35.72 11.25 7.37
CA THR A 423 -36.84 10.56 8.03
C THR A 423 -36.45 9.14 8.41
N ASP A 424 -36.84 8.78 9.63
CA ASP A 424 -36.52 7.58 10.39
C ASP A 424 -37.04 6.26 9.79
N SER A 425 -36.22 5.20 9.85
CA SER A 425 -36.70 3.86 10.22
C SER A 425 -35.55 2.94 10.60
N SER A 426 -35.62 2.38 11.80
CA SER A 426 -34.73 1.40 12.40
C SER A 426 -34.94 -0.03 11.85
N ASP A 427 -33.84 -0.80 11.93
CA ASP A 427 -33.74 -2.26 11.98
C ASP A 427 -34.07 -3.09 10.72
N THR A 428 -33.02 -3.60 10.06
CA THR A 428 -32.75 -5.05 9.94
C THR A 428 -31.38 -5.30 9.29
N ASP A 429 -30.84 -6.46 9.64
CA ASP A 429 -29.43 -6.85 9.63
C ASP A 429 -28.90 -7.34 8.26
N GLU A 430 -27.57 -7.43 8.20
CA GLU A 430 -26.73 -8.23 7.29
C GLU A 430 -26.43 -7.80 5.83
N ASN A 431 -25.11 -7.65 5.60
CA ASN A 431 -24.36 -7.76 4.33
C ASN A 431 -24.56 -6.69 3.24
N LEU A 432 -23.67 -5.69 3.18
CA LEU A 432 -23.17 -5.17 1.90
C LEU A 432 -21.83 -4.42 2.05
N SER A 433 -20.77 -5.05 1.54
CA SER A 433 -19.52 -4.38 1.16
C SER A 433 -19.77 -3.47 -0.04
N VAL A 434 -19.70 -2.15 0.14
CA VAL A 434 -19.62 -1.20 -0.97
C VAL A 434 -18.15 -1.07 -1.38
N THR A 435 -17.82 -1.75 -2.48
CA THR A 435 -16.66 -1.43 -3.32
C THR A 435 -16.94 -0.16 -4.11
N PRO A 436 -15.92 0.69 -4.42
CA PRO A 436 -16.08 1.72 -5.43
C PRO A 436 -16.35 1.04 -6.78
N LYS A 437 -17.52 1.32 -7.39
CA LYS A 437 -17.80 0.91 -8.77
C LYS A 437 -16.87 1.66 -9.71
N VAL A 438 -15.74 1.03 -10.05
CA VAL A 438 -15.05 1.25 -11.32
C VAL A 438 -16.03 0.86 -12.42
N VAL A 439 -16.37 1.80 -13.30
CA VAL A 439 -17.13 1.56 -14.53
C VAL A 439 -16.34 0.56 -15.37
N LYS A 440 -16.72 -0.72 -15.31
CA LYS A 440 -16.29 -1.73 -16.26
C LYS A 440 -17.08 -1.52 -17.56
N LYS A 441 -16.42 -1.04 -18.60
CA LYS A 441 -16.89 -1.25 -19.98
C LYS A 441 -16.81 -2.75 -20.27
N THR A 442 -17.95 -3.38 -20.52
CA THR A 442 -18.04 -4.70 -21.17
C THR A 442 -18.53 -4.55 -22.61
N PRO A 443 -18.14 -5.46 -23.53
CA PRO A 443 -18.42 -5.38 -24.97
C PRO A 443 -19.89 -5.72 -25.29
N PRO A 444 -20.36 -5.45 -26.52
CA PRO A 444 -21.78 -5.40 -26.83
C PRO A 444 -22.35 -6.75 -27.25
N GLU A 445 -23.48 -7.19 -26.68
CA GLU A 445 -24.41 -8.13 -27.36
C GLU A 445 -25.90 -7.80 -27.06
N SER A 446 -26.64 -7.60 -28.16
CA SER A 446 -28.09 -7.80 -28.47
C SER A 446 -29.24 -7.22 -27.63
N ARG A 447 -29.96 -6.29 -28.30
CA ARG A 447 -31.32 -5.71 -28.22
C ARG A 447 -32.45 -6.48 -27.49
N LEU A 448 -33.30 -5.73 -26.77
CA LEU A 448 -34.79 -5.69 -26.84
C LEU A 448 -35.30 -4.34 -26.29
N ASN A 449 -36.18 -3.63 -27.01
CA ASN A 449 -36.60 -2.24 -26.77
C ASN A 449 -37.86 -2.13 -25.89
N PHE A 450 -37.83 -1.29 -24.84
CA PHE A 450 -39.01 -0.70 -24.20
C PHE A 450 -38.90 0.83 -24.20
N SER A 451 -40.00 1.54 -24.47
CA SER A 451 -40.00 3.01 -24.62
C SER A 451 -40.32 3.73 -23.32
N SER A 452 -39.36 4.45 -22.75
CA SER A 452 -39.46 5.23 -21.52
C SER A 452 -39.67 6.73 -21.76
N CYS A 453 -40.20 7.43 -20.75
CA CYS A 453 -40.40 8.89 -20.77
C CYS A 453 -39.05 9.62 -20.82
N VAL A 454 -38.87 10.57 -21.75
CA VAL A 454 -37.63 11.36 -21.85
C VAL A 454 -37.36 12.26 -20.64
N VAL A 455 -38.39 12.59 -19.86
CA VAL A 455 -38.26 13.51 -18.71
C VAL A 455 -38.08 12.77 -17.39
N CYS A 456 -38.73 11.62 -17.20
CA CYS A 456 -38.72 10.91 -15.92
C CYS A 456 -38.25 9.45 -16.02
N GLU A 457 -37.86 8.98 -17.20
CA GLU A 457 -37.23 7.68 -17.49
C GLU A 457 -38.03 6.42 -17.11
N LYS A 458 -39.28 6.57 -16.66
CA LYS A 458 -40.21 5.45 -16.41
C LYS A 458 -40.90 4.99 -17.68
N GLU A 459 -41.26 3.71 -17.75
CA GLU A 459 -41.99 3.11 -18.87
C GLU A 459 -43.35 3.81 -19.09
N CYS A 460 -43.65 4.17 -20.33
CA CYS A 460 -44.90 4.85 -20.67
C CYS A 460 -45.85 3.93 -21.44
N THR A 461 -46.87 3.40 -20.78
CA THR A 461 -48.01 2.78 -21.49
C THR A 461 -48.98 3.88 -21.93
N GLY A 462 -48.77 4.45 -23.12
CA GLY A 462 -49.63 5.49 -23.72
C GLY A 462 -49.09 6.93 -23.67
N ALA A 463 -47.79 7.14 -23.90
CA ALA A 463 -47.18 8.47 -23.90
C ALA A 463 -47.55 9.33 -25.12
N HIS A 464 -47.61 10.65 -24.90
CA HIS A 464 -47.67 11.65 -25.97
C HIS A 464 -46.25 11.90 -26.52
N SER A 465 -46.12 12.25 -27.80
CA SER A 465 -44.83 12.61 -28.40
C SER A 465 -44.53 14.09 -28.19
N CYS A 466 -43.33 14.42 -27.74
CA CYS A 466 -42.89 15.81 -27.65
C CYS A 466 -42.75 16.43 -29.04
N ILE A 467 -43.40 17.55 -29.34
CA ILE A 467 -43.36 18.16 -30.69
C ILE A 467 -41.95 18.61 -31.09
N SER A 468 -41.10 18.97 -30.12
CA SER A 468 -39.75 19.51 -30.41
C SER A 468 -38.67 18.44 -30.55
N CYS A 469 -38.84 17.27 -29.93
CA CYS A 469 -37.81 16.22 -29.94
C CYS A 469 -38.32 14.83 -30.33
N ASP A 470 -39.63 14.70 -30.57
CA ASP A 470 -40.35 13.50 -30.99
C ASP A 470 -40.20 12.27 -30.08
N ARG A 471 -39.72 12.48 -28.85
CA ARG A 471 -39.58 11.44 -27.82
C ARG A 471 -40.82 11.35 -26.94
N ASN A 472 -41.06 10.15 -26.43
CA ASN A 472 -42.19 9.84 -25.55
C ASN A 472 -42.12 10.64 -24.25
N VAL A 473 -43.24 11.28 -23.91
CA VAL A 473 -43.40 12.05 -22.68
C VAL A 473 -44.78 11.77 -22.09
N HIS A 474 -44.85 11.67 -20.76
CA HIS A 474 -46.14 11.65 -20.08
C HIS A 474 -46.86 13.00 -20.23
N ALA A 475 -48.20 12.99 -20.26
CA ALA A 475 -49.00 14.21 -20.36
C ALA A 475 -48.65 15.27 -19.30
N PHE A 476 -48.32 14.83 -18.08
CA PHE A 476 -47.93 15.70 -16.96
C PHE A 476 -46.45 16.10 -16.97
N CYS A 477 -45.59 15.39 -17.72
CA CYS A 477 -44.17 15.72 -17.87
C CYS A 477 -43.91 16.71 -19.03
N GLY A 478 -44.96 17.17 -19.70
CA GLY A 478 -44.85 18.18 -20.74
C GLY A 478 -45.85 19.32 -20.54
N VAL A 479 -45.61 20.42 -21.23
CA VAL A 479 -46.39 21.64 -21.14
C VAL A 479 -47.26 21.76 -22.39
N PRO A 480 -48.59 21.96 -22.25
CA PRO A 480 -49.47 22.20 -23.40
C PRO A 480 -49.27 23.64 -23.95
N SER A 481 -49.27 23.77 -25.28
CA SER A 481 -49.16 25.06 -25.97
C SER A 481 -50.40 25.94 -25.76
N GLN A 482 -50.23 27.21 -25.40
CA GLN A 482 -51.30 28.17 -25.05
C GLN A 482 -52.07 28.79 -26.25
N HIS A 483 -52.09 28.17 -27.43
CA HIS A 483 -52.92 28.64 -28.56
C HIS A 483 -54.05 27.65 -28.86
N GLU A 484 -55.23 28.24 -29.08
CA GLU A 484 -56.58 27.77 -28.79
C GLU A 484 -57.18 26.61 -29.61
N THR A 485 -58.24 26.06 -28.98
CA THR A 485 -59.54 25.58 -29.50
C THR A 485 -59.64 24.34 -30.38
N GLU A 486 -60.40 23.39 -29.82
CA GLU A 486 -61.27 22.40 -30.48
C GLU A 486 -60.63 21.26 -31.29
N GLY A 487 -60.73 20.05 -30.75
CA GLY A 487 -60.79 18.81 -31.55
C GLY A 487 -59.52 17.95 -31.58
N PHE A 488 -59.49 16.95 -30.69
CA PHE A 488 -58.71 15.70 -30.71
C PHE A 488 -57.17 15.76 -30.86
N HIS A 489 -56.52 15.57 -29.69
CA HIS A 489 -55.11 15.35 -29.32
C HIS A 489 -54.31 16.59 -28.87
N PRO A 490 -53.96 16.71 -27.57
CA PRO A 490 -53.14 17.82 -27.07
C PRO A 490 -51.71 17.73 -27.60
N ARG A 491 -51.24 18.80 -28.23
CA ARG A 491 -49.83 18.99 -28.64
C ARG A 491 -49.00 19.38 -27.40
N ILE A 492 -48.15 18.45 -26.95
CA ILE A 492 -47.37 18.57 -25.71
C ILE A 492 -45.89 18.73 -26.02
N THR A 493 -45.23 19.74 -25.47
CA THR A 493 -43.75 19.89 -25.53
C THR A 493 -43.17 19.46 -24.19
N CYS A 494 -42.13 18.63 -24.17
CA CYS A 494 -41.50 18.23 -22.90
C CYS A 494 -40.91 19.47 -22.19
N SER A 495 -40.96 19.46 -20.85
CA SER A 495 -40.47 20.57 -20.02
C SER A 495 -39.04 20.97 -20.37
N LEU A 496 -38.18 19.99 -20.64
CA LEU A 496 -36.78 20.20 -21.04
C LEU A 496 -36.67 21.06 -22.32
N CYS A 497 -37.41 20.73 -23.38
CA CYS A 497 -37.39 21.51 -24.63
C CYS A 497 -38.04 22.89 -24.47
N TYR A 498 -39.05 23.01 -23.61
CA TYR A 498 -39.68 24.29 -23.31
C TYR A 498 -38.69 25.25 -22.62
N GLU A 499 -37.93 24.78 -21.63
CA GLU A 499 -36.92 25.57 -20.94
C GLU A 499 -35.76 25.96 -21.86
N THR A 500 -35.28 25.06 -22.72
CA THR A 500 -34.19 25.38 -23.66
C THR A 500 -34.59 26.48 -24.65
N THR A 501 -35.84 26.45 -25.14
CA THR A 501 -36.33 27.47 -26.07
C THR A 501 -36.55 28.82 -25.39
N THR A 502 -36.93 28.85 -24.10
CA THR A 502 -37.02 30.09 -23.33
C THR A 502 -35.64 30.68 -23.04
N MET A 503 -34.65 29.85 -22.73
CA MET A 503 -33.26 30.28 -22.49
C MET A 503 -32.60 30.82 -23.76
N LYS A 504 -32.78 30.16 -24.92
CA LYS A 504 -32.28 30.67 -26.22
C LYS A 504 -32.82 32.06 -26.55
N ARG A 505 -34.12 32.31 -26.36
CA ARG A 505 -34.71 33.64 -26.60
C ARG A 505 -34.10 34.73 -25.70
N LYS A 506 -33.76 34.40 -24.45
CA LYS A 506 -33.07 35.34 -23.55
C LYS A 506 -31.62 35.58 -23.98
N HIS A 507 -30.92 34.54 -24.42
CA HIS A 507 -29.54 34.62 -24.88
C HIS A 507 -29.42 35.45 -26.17
N ASP A 508 -30.30 35.23 -27.15
CA ASP A 508 -30.32 36.00 -28.41
C ASP A 508 -30.61 37.49 -28.17
N GLY A 509 -31.39 37.82 -27.14
CA GLY A 509 -31.64 39.20 -26.71
C GLY A 509 -30.38 39.89 -26.16
N ILE A 510 -29.58 39.17 -25.37
CA ILE A 510 -28.33 39.68 -24.77
C ILE A 510 -27.23 39.80 -25.84
N GLN A 511 -27.19 38.87 -26.79
CA GLN A 511 -26.18 38.82 -27.84
C GLN A 511 -26.34 39.96 -28.87
N ARG A 512 -27.58 40.38 -29.17
CA ARG A 512 -27.84 41.57 -30.01
C ARG A 512 -27.40 42.90 -29.37
N SER A 513 -27.43 42.99 -28.04
CA SER A 513 -26.96 44.17 -27.31
C SER A 513 -25.42 44.30 -27.25
N LEU A 514 -24.69 43.19 -27.36
CA LEU A 514 -23.22 43.15 -27.27
C LEU A 514 -22.52 43.41 -28.62
N THR A 515 -23.18 43.19 -29.75
CA THR A 515 -22.61 43.35 -31.11
C THR A 515 -22.50 44.81 -31.60
N VAL A 516 -23.00 45.80 -30.86
CA VAL A 516 -22.99 47.22 -31.28
C VAL A 516 -21.82 48.03 -30.69
N GLN A 517 -21.09 47.50 -29.70
CA GLN A 517 -19.97 48.21 -29.07
C GLN A 517 -18.60 48.15 -29.79
N PRO A 518 -18.21 47.11 -30.55
CA PRO A 518 -16.86 47.03 -31.12
C PRO A 518 -16.63 47.91 -32.36
N SER A 519 -17.67 48.39 -33.04
CA SER A 519 -17.55 49.12 -34.32
C SER A 519 -17.10 50.59 -34.19
N LYS A 520 -16.83 51.08 -32.97
CA LYS A 520 -16.46 52.49 -32.71
C LYS A 520 -15.00 52.71 -32.33
N MET A 521 -14.19 51.68 -32.22
CA MET A 521 -12.79 51.82 -31.80
C MET A 521 -11.87 50.94 -32.64
N LEU A 522 -11.37 51.47 -33.77
CA LEU A 522 -10.06 51.15 -34.39
C LEU A 522 -9.87 51.93 -35.70
N LYS A 523 -8.91 52.87 -35.72
CA LYS A 523 -8.09 53.25 -36.89
C LYS A 523 -6.66 53.51 -36.39
N PRO A 524 -5.61 52.91 -36.97
CA PRO A 524 -4.21 53.17 -36.61
C PRO A 524 -3.50 54.10 -37.61
N SER A 525 -2.51 54.87 -37.14
CA SER A 525 -1.50 55.49 -38.00
C SER A 525 -0.13 55.42 -37.33
N GLU A 526 0.79 54.83 -38.08
CA GLU A 526 2.20 54.57 -37.80
C GLU A 526 3.03 55.88 -37.79
N THR A 527 4.05 55.97 -36.92
CA THR A 527 5.38 56.56 -37.20
C THR A 527 6.31 56.42 -35.97
N PRO A 528 7.65 56.33 -36.16
CA PRO A 528 8.60 55.78 -35.18
C PRO A 528 9.14 56.83 -34.19
N PHE A 529 9.49 56.37 -32.99
CA PHE A 529 10.08 57.18 -31.91
C PHE A 529 11.44 57.76 -32.29
N SER A 530 11.60 59.08 -32.12
CA SER A 530 12.91 59.75 -32.10
C SER A 530 13.36 60.03 -30.66
N SER A 531 14.66 59.86 -30.42
CA SER A 531 15.32 60.09 -29.15
C SER A 531 15.62 61.58 -28.97
N GLU A 532 14.80 62.28 -28.20
CA GLU A 532 15.18 63.54 -27.55
C GLU A 532 14.23 63.78 -26.38
N LYS A 533 14.82 64.12 -25.22
CA LYS A 533 14.19 64.40 -23.90
C LYS A 533 13.97 63.19 -22.97
N VAL A 534 15.10 62.77 -22.41
CA VAL A 534 15.22 62.48 -20.98
C VAL A 534 14.78 63.70 -20.16
N GLY A 535 13.91 63.51 -19.18
CA GLY A 535 13.56 64.51 -18.16
C GLY A 535 12.11 64.38 -17.68
N ASP A 536 11.92 64.44 -16.35
CA ASP A 536 10.64 64.54 -15.63
C ASP A 536 9.88 63.26 -15.27
N TRP A 537 10.59 62.24 -14.78
CA TRP A 537 10.01 61.18 -13.94
C TRP A 537 10.11 61.46 -12.41
N MET A 538 10.20 62.74 -12.02
CA MET A 538 10.16 63.19 -10.61
C MET A 538 9.28 64.44 -10.37
N ALA A 539 8.20 64.61 -11.15
CA ALA A 539 7.27 65.74 -10.98
C ALA A 539 5.78 65.37 -11.18
N LYS A 540 5.33 64.22 -10.68
CA LYS A 540 3.88 63.91 -10.53
C LYS A 540 3.57 63.26 -9.17
N GLN A 541 4.07 63.89 -8.11
CA GLN A 541 3.68 63.62 -6.73
C GLN A 541 3.67 64.93 -5.92
N ALA A 542 2.92 65.95 -6.37
CA ALA A 542 2.40 67.08 -5.57
C ALA A 542 1.68 68.12 -6.46
N SER A 543 0.34 68.03 -6.52
CA SER A 543 -0.65 69.07 -6.89
C SER A 543 -2.02 68.36 -6.98
N LEU A 544 -2.45 67.62 -5.95
CA LEU A 544 -3.19 68.13 -4.79
C LEU A 544 -3.06 69.65 -4.54
N ASP A 545 -4.22 70.30 -4.69
CA ASP A 545 -4.53 71.72 -4.52
C ASP A 545 -4.31 72.64 -5.73
N PHE A 546 -5.28 73.55 -5.88
CA PHE A 546 -5.42 74.61 -6.89
C PHE A 546 -5.83 74.13 -8.30
N PHE A 547 -7.02 74.41 -8.86
CA PHE A 547 -7.97 75.48 -8.60
C PHE A 547 -9.19 75.29 -9.51
N VAL A 548 -10.38 74.90 -9.00
CA VAL A 548 -11.66 75.50 -9.44
C VAL A 548 -12.61 75.54 -8.25
N LYS A 549 -12.46 76.61 -7.48
CA LYS A 549 -13.57 77.31 -6.84
C LYS A 549 -14.65 77.62 -7.88
N LYS A 550 -15.90 77.37 -7.51
CA LYS A 550 -17.17 77.92 -8.06
C LYS A 550 -17.47 77.49 -9.51
N ARG A 551 -18.69 77.13 -9.88
CA ARG A 551 -20.01 77.00 -9.25
C ARG A 551 -20.88 76.46 -10.39
N HIS A 552 -21.85 75.61 -10.11
CA HIS A 552 -23.13 75.75 -10.81
C HIS A 552 -24.20 76.06 -9.77
N THR A 553 -24.43 77.36 -9.59
CA THR A 553 -25.79 77.88 -9.55
C THR A 553 -26.43 77.54 -10.90
N CYS A 554 -27.57 76.86 -10.91
CA CYS A 554 -28.48 76.89 -12.05
C CYS A 554 -29.91 76.79 -11.55
N SER A 555 -30.58 77.94 -11.48
CA SER A 555 -31.84 78.18 -12.18
C SER A 555 -32.19 79.66 -12.06
N GLU A 556 -33.08 80.13 -12.94
CA GLU A 556 -33.64 81.49 -13.13
C GLU A 556 -32.90 82.39 -14.13
N TYR A 557 -33.54 83.04 -15.11
CA TYR A 557 -34.90 83.02 -15.69
C TYR A 557 -34.78 83.76 -17.04
N GLY A 558 -35.47 83.29 -18.08
CA GLY A 558 -35.83 84.09 -19.24
C GLY A 558 -37.34 84.29 -19.23
N SER A 559 -37.78 85.44 -18.74
CA SER A 559 -39.18 85.83 -18.56
C SER A 559 -39.99 85.82 -19.87
N SER A 560 -41.20 85.27 -19.84
CA SER A 560 -42.44 86.05 -20.11
C SER A 560 -43.70 85.17 -20.09
N GLY A 561 -44.75 85.67 -19.43
CA GLY A 561 -46.08 85.70 -20.05
C GLY A 561 -47.15 84.66 -19.67
N LYS A 562 -47.93 85.01 -18.63
CA LYS A 562 -49.42 85.00 -18.57
C LYS A 562 -50.23 83.66 -18.47
N ARG A 563 -50.93 83.61 -17.32
CA ARG A 563 -52.39 83.48 -17.10
C ARG A 563 -53.10 82.11 -17.15
N ASN A 564 -53.69 81.81 -15.98
CA ASN A 564 -55.05 81.36 -15.69
C ASN A 564 -55.55 79.99 -16.21
N GLY A 565 -55.83 79.11 -15.25
CA GLY A 565 -57.19 78.97 -14.74
C GLY A 565 -58.03 77.76 -15.20
N ASN A 566 -58.34 76.93 -14.20
CA ASN A 566 -59.61 76.22 -13.93
C ASN A 566 -60.01 74.89 -14.59
N ASN A 567 -60.41 73.99 -13.66
CA ASN A 567 -61.50 72.99 -13.68
C ASN A 567 -61.32 71.72 -14.54
N GLY A 568 -61.69 70.51 -14.11
CA GLY A 568 -62.34 70.05 -12.89
C GLY A 568 -62.62 68.53 -12.95
N ASN A 569 -62.71 67.92 -11.77
CA ASN A 569 -63.45 66.73 -11.30
C ASN A 569 -63.52 65.37 -12.08
N HIS A 570 -63.08 64.35 -11.33
CA HIS A 570 -63.41 62.89 -11.23
C HIS A 570 -64.87 62.46 -11.52
N PRO A 571 -65.23 61.13 -11.58
CA PRO A 571 -64.52 59.87 -11.20
C PRO A 571 -64.55 58.78 -12.33
N GLU A 572 -64.06 57.53 -12.27
CA GLU A 572 -64.21 56.42 -11.31
C GLU A 572 -63.24 55.25 -11.67
N GLU A 573 -63.09 54.27 -10.77
CA GLU A 573 -61.96 53.34 -10.56
C GLU A 573 -61.72 52.21 -11.60
N VAL A 574 -60.45 51.85 -11.87
CA VAL A 574 -59.89 50.46 -11.86
C VAL A 574 -58.34 50.51 -11.70
N LYS A 575 -57.82 49.56 -10.91
CA LYS A 575 -56.46 49.39 -10.34
C LYS A 575 -55.29 49.29 -11.35
N THR A 576 -54.18 49.99 -11.06
CA THR A 576 -52.84 49.74 -11.62
C THR A 576 -51.76 49.61 -10.51
N LYS A 577 -50.87 48.61 -10.66
CA LYS A 577 -49.72 48.33 -9.77
C LYS A 577 -48.65 49.42 -9.90
N ARG A 578 -48.14 49.94 -8.78
CA ARG A 578 -47.00 50.87 -8.73
C ARG A 578 -45.66 50.12 -8.60
N VAL A 579 -44.69 50.54 -9.42
CA VAL A 579 -43.26 50.26 -9.30
C VAL A 579 -42.68 51.09 -8.13
N HIS A 580 -41.91 50.47 -7.22
CA HIS A 580 -41.23 51.17 -6.14
C HIS A 580 -39.72 51.30 -6.46
N THR A 581 -39.26 52.52 -6.70
CA THR A 581 -37.83 52.87 -6.75
C THR A 581 -37.28 52.97 -5.32
N SER A 582 -36.12 52.39 -5.06
CA SER A 582 -35.46 52.41 -3.73
C SER A 582 -34.82 53.77 -3.47
N PHE A 583 -35.34 54.52 -2.49
CA PHE A 583 -34.84 55.83 -2.07
C PHE A 583 -33.87 55.68 -0.89
N THR A 584 -32.60 56.06 -1.05
CA THR A 584 -31.62 56.10 0.05
C THR A 584 -31.88 57.33 0.94
N ARG A 585 -32.06 57.11 2.24
CA ARG A 585 -32.38 58.14 3.23
C ARG A 585 -31.10 58.72 3.82
N LYS A 586 -31.03 60.05 3.92
CA LYS A 586 -29.94 60.76 4.61
C LYS A 586 -30.22 60.75 6.12
N TYR A 587 -29.16 60.70 6.92
CA TYR A 587 -29.26 60.79 8.37
C TYR A 587 -29.56 62.22 8.81
N ASP A 588 -30.43 62.35 9.80
CA ASP A 588 -30.76 63.62 10.43
C ASP A 588 -30.17 63.66 11.85
N PRO A 589 -29.42 64.72 12.23
CA PRO A 589 -28.86 64.87 13.57
C PRO A 589 -29.90 64.79 14.71
N SER A 590 -31.17 65.10 14.44
CA SER A 590 -32.26 64.96 15.42
C SER A 590 -32.52 63.50 15.85
N TYR A 591 -32.04 62.50 15.11
CA TYR A 591 -32.20 61.09 15.47
C TYR A 591 -31.46 60.65 16.74
N ILE A 592 -30.58 61.51 17.27
CA ILE A 592 -29.99 61.34 18.58
C ILE A 592 -31.05 61.33 19.70
N GLU A 593 -32.20 62.01 19.51
CA GLU A 593 -33.36 61.97 20.42
C GLU A 593 -34.01 60.59 20.49
N PHE A 594 -33.75 59.72 19.51
CA PHE A 594 -34.19 58.33 19.49
C PHE A 594 -33.07 57.36 19.87
N GLY A 595 -31.92 57.87 20.31
CA GLY A 595 -30.77 57.06 20.73
C GLY A 595 -29.94 56.49 19.58
N PHE A 596 -29.88 57.15 18.42
CA PHE A 596 -29.10 56.69 17.26
C PHE A 596 -28.08 57.70 16.75
N VAL A 597 -26.95 57.19 16.25
CA VAL A 597 -25.90 57.95 15.54
C VAL A 597 -25.66 57.41 14.13
N ALA A 598 -25.11 58.22 13.26
CA ALA A 598 -24.71 57.81 11.92
C ALA A 598 -23.40 57.02 11.94
N VAL A 599 -23.38 55.87 11.26
CA VAL A 599 -22.15 55.14 10.91
C VAL A 599 -22.11 54.93 9.41
N ILE A 600 -20.92 55.07 8.84
CA ILE A 600 -20.65 54.80 7.42
C ILE A 600 -20.21 53.34 7.30
N ASP A 601 -20.98 52.54 6.56
CA ASP A 601 -20.68 51.16 6.24
C ASP A 601 -20.62 51.01 4.72
N GLY A 602 -19.40 51.04 4.16
CA GLY A 602 -19.15 51.21 2.73
C GLY A 602 -19.45 52.64 2.24
N GLU A 603 -20.25 52.79 1.18
CA GLU A 603 -20.70 54.11 0.66
C GLU A 603 -22.07 54.56 1.22
N VAL A 604 -22.70 53.74 2.08
CA VAL A 604 -24.07 53.96 2.57
C VAL A 604 -24.08 54.29 4.05
N LEU A 605 -24.82 55.34 4.39
CA LEU A 605 -24.96 55.84 5.75
C LEU A 605 -26.08 55.08 6.47
N LYS A 606 -25.78 54.48 7.62
CA LYS A 606 -26.70 53.61 8.40
C LYS A 606 -26.84 54.13 9.85
N PRO A 607 -28.02 54.00 10.50
CA PRO A 607 -28.17 54.41 11.90
C PRO A 607 -27.71 53.29 12.84
N GLN A 608 -26.83 53.62 13.79
CA GLN A 608 -26.35 52.75 14.86
C GLN A 608 -26.98 53.15 16.20
N CYS A 609 -27.51 52.19 16.96
CA CYS A 609 -28.03 52.46 18.30
C CYS A 609 -26.89 52.76 19.28
N ILE A 610 -27.00 53.86 20.03
CA ILE A 610 -26.02 54.31 21.03
C ILE A 610 -25.99 53.38 22.25
N ILE A 611 -27.06 52.61 22.51
CA ILE A 611 -27.19 51.77 23.70
C ILE A 611 -26.66 50.34 23.47
N CYS A 612 -27.13 49.64 22.41
CA CYS A 612 -26.67 48.27 22.11
C CYS A 612 -25.57 48.17 21.04
N GLY A 613 -25.31 49.24 20.28
CA GLY A 613 -24.35 49.22 19.18
C GLY A 613 -24.86 48.62 17.87
N ASP A 614 -26.13 48.19 17.80
CA ASP A 614 -26.73 47.59 16.59
C ASP A 614 -26.79 48.60 15.43
N VAL A 615 -26.29 48.22 14.25
CA VAL A 615 -26.38 49.00 13.01
C VAL A 615 -27.59 48.53 12.21
N LEU A 616 -28.58 49.41 12.02
CA LEU A 616 -29.79 49.07 11.26
C LEU A 616 -29.63 49.40 9.76
N ALA A 617 -30.49 48.80 8.91
CA ALA A 617 -30.52 49.14 7.49
C ALA A 617 -30.91 50.61 7.26
N ASN A 618 -30.49 51.21 6.14
CA ASN A 618 -30.80 52.62 5.80
C ASN A 618 -32.32 52.91 5.79
N GLU A 619 -33.12 51.94 5.37
CA GLU A 619 -34.60 52.01 5.37
C GLU A 619 -35.22 52.13 6.78
N ALA A 620 -34.45 51.83 7.82
CA ALA A 620 -34.83 51.97 9.22
C ALA A 620 -34.67 53.41 9.73
N MET A 621 -34.07 54.35 8.97
CA MET A 621 -34.00 55.79 9.28
C MET A 621 -35.35 56.52 9.18
N LYS A 622 -36.46 55.82 9.48
CA LYS A 622 -37.76 56.44 9.73
C LYS A 622 -37.89 56.61 11.26
N PRO A 623 -38.24 57.79 11.78
CA PRO A 623 -38.38 58.02 13.22
C PRO A 623 -39.26 56.98 13.93
N SER A 624 -40.33 56.51 13.29
CA SER A 624 -41.21 55.46 13.84
C SER A 624 -40.54 54.09 13.98
N LYS A 625 -39.57 53.74 13.11
CA LYS A 625 -38.79 52.50 13.18
C LYS A 625 -37.67 52.59 14.21
N LEU A 626 -36.99 53.74 14.29
CA LEU A 626 -35.97 54.00 15.32
C LEU A 626 -36.59 53.98 16.73
N LYS A 627 -37.73 54.67 16.92
CA LYS A 627 -38.51 54.59 18.17
C LYS A 627 -38.93 53.16 18.49
N ARG A 628 -39.37 52.38 17.50
CA ARG A 628 -39.75 50.97 17.72
C ARG A 628 -38.58 50.12 18.20
N HIS A 629 -37.39 50.29 17.64
CA HIS A 629 -36.20 49.63 18.14
C HIS A 629 -35.94 50.01 19.61
N LEU A 630 -35.95 51.31 19.93
CA LEU A 630 -35.75 51.78 21.30
C LEU A 630 -36.80 51.22 22.28
N TYR A 631 -38.09 51.21 21.92
CA TYR A 631 -39.15 50.65 22.77
C TYR A 631 -39.10 49.12 22.91
N SER A 632 -38.69 48.40 21.87
CA SER A 632 -38.68 46.92 21.89
C SER A 632 -37.43 46.32 22.51
N LYS A 633 -36.26 46.95 22.33
CA LYS A 633 -34.96 46.47 22.81
C LYS A 633 -34.50 47.18 24.09
N HIS A 634 -34.94 48.42 24.32
CA HIS A 634 -34.49 49.29 25.41
C HIS A 634 -35.65 50.00 26.12
N LYS A 635 -36.69 49.21 26.46
CA LYS A 635 -37.94 49.70 27.05
C LYS A 635 -37.74 50.65 28.24
N GLU A 636 -36.76 50.35 29.10
CA GLU A 636 -36.43 51.08 30.33
C GLU A 636 -35.80 52.46 30.09
N ILE A 637 -35.20 52.68 28.92
CA ILE A 637 -34.44 53.90 28.58
C ILE A 637 -35.21 54.76 27.57
N SER A 638 -36.34 54.25 27.06
CA SER A 638 -37.16 54.89 26.03
C SER A 638 -37.77 56.25 26.41
N SER A 639 -37.78 56.61 27.70
CA SER A 639 -38.28 57.87 28.26
C SER A 639 -37.17 58.85 28.69
N GLN A 640 -35.91 58.57 28.40
CA GLN A 640 -34.79 59.46 28.76
C GLN A 640 -34.72 60.70 27.85
N PRO A 641 -34.27 61.85 28.35
CA PRO A 641 -34.18 63.08 27.58
C PRO A 641 -32.99 63.07 26.61
N LYS A 642 -32.99 63.98 25.63
CA LYS A 642 -31.93 64.10 24.61
C LYS A 642 -30.53 64.22 25.21
N GLU A 643 -30.36 64.94 26.32
CA GLU A 643 -29.04 65.14 26.93
C GLU A 643 -28.41 63.83 27.44
N PHE A 644 -29.23 62.83 27.79
CA PHE A 644 -28.75 61.50 28.16
C PHE A 644 -28.08 60.79 26.99
N PHE A 645 -28.71 60.83 25.80
CA PHE A 645 -28.19 60.19 24.60
C PHE A 645 -26.97 60.93 24.02
N GLU A 646 -26.90 62.26 24.15
CA GLU A 646 -25.74 63.06 23.77
C GLU A 646 -24.51 62.77 24.66
N ARG A 647 -24.72 62.60 25.97
CA ARG A 647 -23.67 62.19 26.91
C ARG A 647 -23.16 60.79 26.59
N LYS A 648 -24.06 59.83 26.36
CA LYS A 648 -23.71 58.45 25.98
C LYS A 648 -23.01 58.36 24.62
N SER A 649 -23.40 59.18 23.64
CA SER A 649 -22.70 59.26 22.36
C SER A 649 -21.27 59.80 22.51
N SER A 650 -21.04 60.72 23.44
CA SER A 650 -19.72 61.29 23.71
C SER A 650 -18.81 60.28 24.41
N GLU A 651 -19.36 59.49 25.34
CA GLU A 651 -18.67 58.34 25.95
C GLU A 651 -18.24 57.32 24.89
N LEU A 652 -19.11 56.98 23.94
CA LEU A 652 -18.86 56.05 22.84
C LEU A 652 -17.72 56.52 21.90
N LYS A 653 -17.55 57.83 21.70
CA LYS A 653 -16.47 58.41 20.90
C LYS A 653 -15.14 58.50 21.65
N SER A 654 -15.17 58.43 22.99
CA SER A 654 -13.98 58.59 23.87
C SER A 654 -13.30 57.28 24.26
N GLN A 655 -13.88 56.11 23.95
CA GLN A 655 -13.23 54.82 24.18
C GLN A 655 -12.30 54.45 23.01
N PRO A 656 -11.03 54.04 23.26
CA PRO A 656 -10.23 53.41 22.22
C PRO A 656 -10.94 52.14 21.73
N LYS A 657 -10.90 51.87 20.42
CA LYS A 657 -11.54 50.72 19.75
C LYS A 657 -11.13 49.40 20.41
N GLN A 658 -11.84 48.99 21.46
CA GLN A 658 -11.67 47.69 22.10
C GLN A 658 -12.92 47.34 22.91
N VAL A 659 -14.00 46.95 22.22
CA VAL A 659 -14.87 45.84 22.64
C VAL A 659 -15.51 45.28 21.37
N PHE A 660 -14.86 44.30 20.74
CA PHE A 660 -15.64 43.30 20.00
C PHE A 660 -16.39 42.49 21.04
N ASN A 661 -17.70 42.31 20.88
CA ASN A 661 -18.50 41.40 21.69
C ASN A 661 -17.82 40.02 21.70
N VAL A 662 -17.14 39.72 22.81
CA VAL A 662 -16.72 38.37 23.14
C VAL A 662 -18.01 37.62 23.44
N SER A 663 -18.45 36.77 22.50
CA SER A 663 -19.32 35.67 22.88
C SER A 663 -18.53 34.85 23.90
N HIS A 664 -18.84 35.02 25.19
CA HIS A 664 -18.27 34.19 26.24
C HIS A 664 -18.68 32.74 25.97
N ILE A 665 -17.85 31.96 25.26
CA ILE A 665 -17.65 30.59 25.74
C ILE A 665 -16.93 30.76 27.06
N ASN A 666 -17.49 30.13 28.08
CA ASN A 666 -16.86 30.02 29.36
C ASN A 666 -15.44 29.46 29.13
N ILE A 667 -14.39 30.22 29.45
CA ILE A 667 -12.99 29.76 29.34
C ILE A 667 -12.83 28.39 30.01
N SER A 668 -13.63 28.12 31.05
CA SER A 668 -13.75 26.81 31.69
C SER A 668 -14.25 25.69 30.76
N ALA A 669 -15.22 25.94 29.86
CA ALA A 669 -15.68 24.96 28.88
C ALA A 669 -14.62 24.67 27.81
N LEU A 670 -13.89 25.70 27.35
CA LEU A 670 -12.74 25.50 26.46
C LEU A 670 -11.63 24.70 27.15
N ARG A 671 -11.30 25.04 28.40
CA ARG A 671 -10.33 24.30 29.22
C ARG A 671 -10.77 22.86 29.47
N ALA A 672 -12.06 22.63 29.71
CA ALA A 672 -12.63 21.29 29.85
C ALA A 672 -12.47 20.47 28.56
N SER A 673 -12.68 21.08 27.39
CA SER A 673 -12.45 20.42 26.09
C SER A 673 -11.01 19.91 25.93
N TYR A 674 -10.00 20.73 26.29
CA TYR A 674 -8.60 20.25 26.29
C TYR A 674 -8.35 19.15 27.33
N LYS A 675 -8.94 19.27 28.53
CA LYS A 675 -8.83 18.25 29.59
C LYS A 675 -9.46 16.91 29.21
N VAL A 676 -10.43 16.89 28.30
CA VAL A 676 -11.00 15.66 27.71
C VAL A 676 -10.14 15.16 26.55
N ALA A 677 -9.66 16.04 25.68
CA ALA A 677 -8.86 15.66 24.52
C ALA A 677 -7.52 14.99 24.89
N LEU A 678 -6.85 15.47 25.95
CA LEU A 678 -5.58 14.93 26.44
C LEU A 678 -5.66 13.42 26.81
N PRO A 679 -6.58 12.97 27.69
CA PRO A 679 -6.72 11.56 28.02
C PRO A 679 -7.25 10.73 26.85
N VAL A 680 -8.09 11.27 25.96
CA VAL A 680 -8.52 10.56 24.73
C VAL A 680 -7.32 10.17 23.87
N ALA A 681 -6.39 11.11 23.66
CA ALA A 681 -5.16 10.86 22.92
C ALA A 681 -4.19 9.94 23.67
N LYS A 682 -3.95 10.17 24.98
CA LYS A 682 -3.08 9.31 25.81
C LYS A 682 -3.57 7.87 25.90
N SER A 683 -4.89 7.66 25.87
CA SER A 683 -5.52 6.34 25.88
C SER A 683 -5.57 5.70 24.49
N LYS A 684 -5.08 6.38 23.44
CA LYS A 684 -5.01 5.87 22.05
C LYS A 684 -6.39 5.55 21.45
N THR A 685 -7.44 6.15 21.99
CA THR A 685 -8.85 5.88 21.63
C THR A 685 -9.29 6.64 20.36
N PRO A 686 -10.39 6.21 19.70
CA PRO A 686 -11.03 6.99 18.64
C PRO A 686 -11.54 8.33 19.16
N TYR A 687 -11.43 9.40 18.38
CA TYR A 687 -11.83 10.74 18.81
C TYR A 687 -13.34 10.87 19.03
N THR A 688 -14.13 10.07 18.32
CA THR A 688 -15.60 9.97 18.43
C THR A 688 -16.08 9.57 19.82
N ILE A 689 -15.25 8.91 20.63
CA ILE A 689 -15.62 8.51 22.01
C ILE A 689 -15.95 9.72 22.89
N ALA A 690 -15.32 10.86 22.63
CA ALA A 690 -15.54 12.08 23.38
C ALA A 690 -16.98 12.60 23.20
N GLU A 691 -17.51 12.47 21.99
CA GLU A 691 -18.84 12.93 21.60
C GLU A 691 -19.91 11.91 21.95
N THR A 692 -19.70 10.64 21.58
CA THR A 692 -20.71 9.57 21.65
C THR A 692 -20.87 8.92 23.02
N LEU A 693 -19.88 9.06 23.90
CA LEU A 693 -19.90 8.40 25.21
C LEU A 693 -19.55 9.37 26.34
N VAL A 694 -18.40 10.04 26.25
CA VAL A 694 -17.92 10.87 27.37
C VAL A 694 -18.84 12.06 27.61
N LYS A 695 -19.29 12.74 26.56
CA LYS A 695 -20.18 13.91 26.69
C LYS A 695 -21.52 13.52 27.33
N ASP A 696 -22.13 12.44 26.86
CA ASP A 696 -23.43 11.98 27.35
C ASP A 696 -23.34 11.46 28.79
N CYS A 697 -22.33 10.65 29.11
CA CYS A 697 -22.11 10.19 30.49
C CYS A 697 -21.93 11.35 31.48
N ILE A 698 -21.12 12.36 31.14
CA ILE A 698 -20.93 13.52 32.03
C ILE A 698 -22.23 14.31 32.16
N LYS A 699 -23.00 14.44 31.08
CA LYS A 699 -24.28 15.15 31.07
C LYS A 699 -25.33 14.47 31.95
N GLU A 700 -25.50 13.16 31.85
CA GLU A 700 -26.46 12.38 32.66
C GLU A 700 -26.07 12.39 34.15
N VAL A 701 -24.78 12.22 34.47
CA VAL A 701 -24.30 12.31 35.86
C VAL A 701 -24.55 13.72 36.43
N CYS A 702 -24.30 14.78 35.65
CA CYS A 702 -24.59 16.14 36.11
C CYS A 702 -26.09 16.42 36.23
N LEU A 703 -26.92 15.81 35.38
CA LEU A 703 -28.36 15.95 35.45
C LEU A 703 -28.90 15.37 36.76
N GLU A 704 -28.47 14.15 37.11
CA GLU A 704 -28.90 13.46 38.33
C GLU A 704 -28.31 14.09 39.61
N MET A 705 -27.01 14.40 39.63
CA MET A 705 -26.33 14.86 40.85
C MET A 705 -26.41 16.37 41.09
N LEU A 706 -26.45 17.18 40.02
CA LEU A 706 -26.29 18.63 40.09
C LEU A 706 -27.45 19.41 39.43
N GLY A 707 -28.41 18.70 38.83
CA GLY A 707 -29.60 19.25 38.19
C GLY A 707 -29.42 19.76 36.76
N GLU A 708 -30.54 20.11 36.11
CA GLU A 708 -30.58 20.52 34.70
C GLU A 708 -29.65 21.68 34.33
N SER A 709 -29.46 22.63 35.26
CA SER A 709 -28.63 23.82 35.00
C SER A 709 -27.17 23.46 34.79
N ALA A 710 -26.66 22.45 35.50
CA ALA A 710 -25.31 21.94 35.34
C ALA A 710 -25.17 21.11 34.07
N ALA A 711 -26.15 20.23 33.79
CA ALA A 711 -26.19 19.44 32.55
C ALA A 711 -26.20 20.32 31.29
N LYS A 712 -26.98 21.43 31.29
CA LYS A 712 -26.99 22.41 30.19
C LYS A 712 -25.63 23.09 29.99
N LYS A 713 -24.88 23.38 31.07
CA LYS A 713 -23.51 23.93 30.98
C LYS A 713 -22.51 22.92 30.42
N VAL A 714 -22.62 21.65 30.78
CA VAL A 714 -21.77 20.56 30.24
C VAL A 714 -22.05 20.33 28.76
N ALA A 715 -23.31 20.40 28.34
CA ALA A 715 -23.70 20.24 26.93
C ALA A 715 -23.03 21.28 26.01
N GLN A 716 -22.68 22.46 26.54
CA GLN A 716 -21.96 23.52 25.83
C GLN A 716 -20.44 23.26 25.66
N VAL A 717 -19.88 22.22 26.29
CA VAL A 717 -18.47 21.87 26.10
C VAL A 717 -18.28 21.28 24.70
N PRO A 718 -17.38 21.85 23.87
CA PRO A 718 -17.20 21.40 22.50
C PRO A 718 -16.31 20.14 22.49
N LEU A 719 -16.94 18.98 22.25
CA LEU A 719 -16.29 17.66 22.25
C LEU A 719 -16.53 16.89 20.94
N SER A 720 -16.96 17.56 19.87
CA SER A 720 -17.14 16.91 18.56
C SER A 720 -15.84 16.28 18.06
N ASN A 721 -15.93 15.25 17.23
CA ASN A 721 -14.78 14.57 16.64
C ASN A 721 -13.70 15.54 16.12
N ASP A 722 -14.11 16.52 15.31
CA ASP A 722 -13.19 17.49 14.70
C ASP A 722 -12.64 18.49 15.72
N THR A 723 -13.43 18.83 16.74
CA THR A 723 -12.94 19.64 17.85
C THR A 723 -11.83 18.91 18.58
N ILE A 724 -12.04 17.64 18.94
CA ILE A 724 -11.03 16.83 19.63
C ILE A 724 -9.77 16.69 18.77
N ALA A 725 -9.90 16.41 17.47
CA ALA A 725 -8.76 16.35 16.55
C ALA A 725 -7.93 17.65 16.60
N ARG A 726 -8.60 18.81 16.51
CA ARG A 726 -7.95 20.12 16.60
C ARG A 726 -7.32 20.37 17.98
N ARG A 727 -7.98 19.98 19.09
CA ARG A 727 -7.39 20.10 20.44
C ARG A 727 -6.14 19.26 20.57
N ILE A 728 -6.14 18.03 20.06
CA ILE A 728 -4.96 17.15 20.08
C ILE A 728 -3.81 17.77 19.28
N GLN A 729 -4.08 18.35 18.10
CA GLN A 729 -3.08 19.06 17.31
C GLN A 729 -2.46 20.24 18.09
N GLU A 730 -3.28 21.03 18.77
CA GLU A 730 -2.82 22.17 19.57
C GLU A 730 -2.01 21.75 20.80
N LEU A 731 -2.45 20.70 21.49
CA LEU A 731 -1.70 20.09 22.60
C LEU A 731 -0.34 19.58 22.12
N ALA A 732 -0.33 18.86 20.99
CA ALA A 732 0.90 18.35 20.37
C ALA A 732 1.87 19.48 20.03
N ASN A 733 1.39 20.55 19.40
CA ASN A 733 2.24 21.69 19.02
C ASN A 733 2.84 22.39 20.24
N ASP A 734 2.07 22.62 21.32
CA ASP A 734 2.64 23.24 22.53
C ASP A 734 3.66 22.33 23.23
N MET A 735 3.43 21.01 23.24
CA MET A 735 4.41 20.05 23.76
C MET A 735 5.68 20.02 22.90
N GLU A 736 5.56 20.16 21.58
CA GLU A 736 6.68 20.29 20.65
C GLU A 736 7.49 21.57 20.90
N ASP A 737 6.82 22.71 21.06
CA ASP A 737 7.46 24.00 21.38
C ASP A 737 8.25 23.90 22.69
N GLN A 738 7.66 23.32 23.74
CA GLN A 738 8.32 23.11 25.03
C GLN A 738 9.56 22.22 24.91
N LEU A 739 9.46 21.12 24.15
CA LEU A 739 10.59 20.22 23.92
C LEU A 739 11.75 20.93 23.22
N ILE A 740 11.45 21.72 22.19
CA ILE A 740 12.47 22.47 21.44
C ILE A 740 13.11 23.54 22.34
N GLU A 741 12.32 24.25 23.16
CA GLU A 741 12.81 25.20 24.16
C GLU A 741 13.79 24.50 25.12
N GLN A 742 13.46 23.32 25.64
CA GLN A 742 14.31 22.55 26.55
C GLN A 742 15.61 22.07 25.88
N ILE A 743 15.56 21.55 24.66
CA ILE A 743 16.76 21.09 23.93
C ILE A 743 17.72 22.26 23.65
N LYS A 744 17.18 23.44 23.31
CA LYS A 744 17.99 24.64 23.10
C LYS A 744 18.74 25.08 24.36
N LEU A 745 18.13 24.89 25.54
CA LEU A 745 18.79 25.16 26.83
C LEU A 745 19.87 24.11 27.16
N ALA A 746 19.61 22.83 26.85
CA ALA A 746 20.54 21.73 27.11
C ALA A 746 21.83 21.79 26.27
N LYS A 747 21.79 22.48 25.12
CA LYS A 747 22.85 22.57 24.11
C LYS A 747 23.11 21.24 23.40
N TYR A 748 23.55 20.20 24.11
CA TYR A 748 23.86 18.89 23.54
C TYR A 748 22.66 17.94 23.53
N PHE A 749 22.53 17.15 22.46
CA PHE A 749 21.48 16.14 22.36
C PHE A 749 21.96 14.93 21.54
N SER A 750 21.28 13.80 21.71
CA SER A 750 21.46 12.61 20.87
C SER A 750 20.13 12.16 20.28
N LEU A 751 20.20 11.40 19.20
CA LEU A 751 19.03 10.93 18.45
C LEU A 751 18.97 9.41 18.42
N GLN A 752 17.75 8.89 18.47
CA GLN A 752 17.44 7.50 18.20
C GLN A 752 16.51 7.47 16.98
N LEU A 753 16.85 6.67 15.98
CA LEU A 753 16.19 6.62 14.68
C LEU A 753 15.82 5.18 14.34
N ASP A 754 14.60 4.98 13.87
CA ASP A 754 14.16 3.69 13.35
C ASP A 754 13.01 3.88 12.35
N GLU A 755 12.92 3.01 11.35
CA GLU A 755 11.88 3.01 10.33
C GLU A 755 11.01 1.75 10.40
N CYS A 756 9.69 1.91 10.19
CA CYS A 756 8.77 0.79 10.06
C CYS A 756 7.75 1.04 8.96
N ARG A 757 7.19 -0.04 8.40
CA ARG A 757 6.05 0.03 7.49
C ARG A 757 4.74 -0.07 8.27
N ASP A 758 3.81 0.82 7.98
CA ASP A 758 2.48 0.81 8.59
C ASP A 758 1.49 -0.11 7.86
N ILE A 759 0.25 -0.16 8.36
CA ILE A 759 -0.86 -0.95 7.80
C ILE A 759 -1.24 -0.48 6.38
N ALA A 760 -0.96 0.78 6.04
CA ALA A 760 -1.15 1.35 4.71
C ALA A 760 0.09 1.14 3.80
N ASN A 761 1.08 0.36 4.25
CA ASN A 761 2.35 0.11 3.59
C ASN A 761 3.20 1.38 3.34
N MET A 762 2.94 2.44 4.10
CA MET A 762 3.74 3.66 4.14
C MET A 762 4.89 3.49 5.13
N ILE A 763 6.04 4.06 4.80
CA ILE A 763 7.19 4.06 5.71
C ILE A 763 7.05 5.22 6.67
N ILE A 764 7.18 4.93 7.96
CA ILE A 764 7.19 5.93 9.02
C ILE A 764 8.53 5.86 9.73
N LEU A 765 9.23 6.98 9.71
CA LEU A 765 10.39 7.24 10.56
C LEU A 765 9.90 7.75 11.91
N LEU A 766 10.37 7.14 13.00
CA LEU A 766 10.25 7.69 14.35
C LEU A 766 11.60 8.15 14.86
N VAL A 767 11.61 9.33 15.48
CA VAL A 767 12.82 9.90 16.08
C VAL A 767 12.54 10.23 17.54
N TYR A 768 13.44 9.77 18.41
CA TYR A 768 13.51 10.19 19.81
C TYR A 768 14.78 11.00 20.06
N VAL A 769 14.73 11.85 21.07
CA VAL A 769 15.83 12.71 21.47
C VAL A 769 16.14 12.50 22.94
N ARG A 770 17.43 12.53 23.29
CA ARG A 770 17.92 12.48 24.67
C ARG A 770 18.83 13.67 24.95
N PHE A 771 18.57 14.37 26.05
CA PHE A 771 19.19 15.65 26.39
C PHE A 771 19.18 15.88 27.91
N GLU A 772 19.99 16.84 28.38
CA GLU A 772 20.07 17.26 29.79
C GLU A 772 18.93 18.22 30.14
N HIS A 773 18.12 17.90 31.16
CA HIS A 773 17.07 18.81 31.65
C HIS A 773 16.63 18.44 33.08
N ASP A 774 16.43 19.45 33.94
CA ASP A 774 16.05 19.29 35.36
C ASP A 774 16.98 18.34 36.15
N ASP A 775 18.29 18.57 36.08
CA ASP A 775 19.32 17.78 36.79
C ASP A 775 19.35 16.28 36.46
N ASP A 776 18.79 15.87 35.33
CA ASP A 776 18.89 14.50 34.82
C ASP A 776 18.94 14.48 33.28
N ILE A 777 19.17 13.30 32.71
CA ILE A 777 19.01 13.07 31.28
C ILE A 777 17.58 12.61 30.99
N LYS A 778 16.88 13.35 30.14
CA LYS A 778 15.51 13.02 29.72
C LYS A 778 15.48 12.44 28.31
N GLU A 779 14.53 11.54 28.09
CA GLU A 779 14.23 10.91 26.79
C GLU A 779 12.83 11.31 26.35
N GLU A 780 12.70 11.90 25.17
CA GLU A 780 11.41 12.37 24.65
C GLU A 780 11.19 12.01 23.20
N PHE A 781 9.91 11.84 22.84
CA PHE A 781 9.50 11.68 21.46
C PHE A 781 9.75 12.98 20.70
N PHE A 782 10.61 12.93 19.68
CA PHE A 782 11.04 14.13 18.98
C PHE A 782 10.12 14.44 17.81
N PHE A 783 10.00 13.53 16.82
CA PHE A 783 9.04 13.65 15.72
C PHE A 783 8.81 12.32 14.99
N SER A 784 7.80 12.35 14.11
CA SER A 784 7.56 11.30 13.12
C SER A 784 7.45 11.90 11.72
N ALA A 785 7.93 11.17 10.72
CA ALA A 785 7.82 11.54 9.32
C ALA A 785 7.29 10.35 8.52
N SER A 786 6.27 10.58 7.70
CA SER A 786 5.81 9.61 6.70
C SER A 786 6.57 9.86 5.40
N LEU A 787 7.23 8.84 4.88
CA LEU A 787 8.07 8.91 3.68
C LEU A 787 7.37 8.21 2.52
N PRO A 788 7.36 8.80 1.31
CA PRO A 788 6.85 8.15 0.10
C PRO A 788 7.73 6.95 -0.31
N THR A 789 7.20 6.11 -1.19
CA THR A 789 7.46 4.67 -1.37
C THR A 789 8.90 4.20 -1.65
N ASN A 790 9.88 5.08 -1.88
CA ASN A 790 11.27 4.71 -2.23
C ASN A 790 12.28 5.35 -1.27
N ILE A 791 12.59 4.71 -0.13
CA ILE A 791 13.61 5.21 0.81
C ILE A 791 14.97 5.18 0.12
N THR A 792 15.41 6.33 -0.40
CA THR A 792 16.85 6.59 -0.51
C THR A 792 17.32 7.13 0.84
N SER A 793 18.54 6.79 1.24
CA SER A 793 19.16 7.37 2.44
C SER A 793 19.24 8.90 2.40
N SER A 794 19.24 9.49 1.19
CA SER A 794 19.17 10.94 0.98
C SER A 794 17.83 11.54 1.41
N GLU A 795 16.71 10.92 1.05
CA GLU A 795 15.37 11.40 1.46
C GLU A 795 15.19 11.33 2.97
N LEU A 796 15.68 10.26 3.58
CA LEU A 796 15.63 10.06 5.03
C LEU A 796 16.45 11.13 5.76
N TYR A 797 17.64 11.42 5.26
CA TYR A 797 18.49 12.48 5.80
C TYR A 797 17.84 13.86 5.63
N GLU A 798 17.29 14.17 4.44
CA GLU A 798 16.64 15.46 4.21
C GLU A 798 15.39 15.63 5.08
N ALA A 799 14.62 14.57 5.35
CA ALA A 799 13.52 14.63 6.31
C ALA A 799 14.01 14.99 7.73
N ILE A 800 15.10 14.36 8.18
CA ILE A 800 15.71 14.65 9.49
C ILE A 800 16.27 16.07 9.54
N LYS A 801 17.00 16.49 8.51
CA LYS A 801 17.62 17.81 8.40
C LYS A 801 16.57 18.92 8.32
N ASN A 802 15.54 18.75 7.50
CA ASN A 802 14.44 19.71 7.40
C ASN A 802 13.75 19.92 8.75
N TYR A 803 13.54 18.84 9.52
CA TYR A 803 12.95 18.97 10.84
C TYR A 803 13.91 19.66 11.84
N ILE A 804 15.14 19.17 11.96
CA ILE A 804 16.11 19.69 12.96
C ILE A 804 16.50 21.14 12.66
N VAL A 805 16.87 21.43 11.43
CA VAL A 805 17.41 22.74 11.03
C VAL A 805 16.28 23.71 10.72
N ASN A 806 15.39 23.36 9.78
CA ASN A 806 14.41 24.33 9.27
C ASN A 806 13.22 24.53 10.23
N LYS A 807 12.75 23.46 10.89
CA LYS A 807 11.61 23.56 11.82
C LYS A 807 12.05 23.96 13.23
N CYS A 808 13.04 23.25 13.80
CA CYS A 808 13.44 23.47 15.20
C CYS A 808 14.47 24.61 15.36
N GLY A 809 15.25 24.93 14.32
CA GLY A 809 16.37 25.86 14.43
C GLY A 809 17.50 25.32 15.30
N LEU A 810 17.74 24.00 15.25
CA LEU A 810 18.84 23.33 15.93
C LEU A 810 20.00 23.07 14.95
N GLU A 811 21.21 23.00 15.48
CA GLU A 811 22.42 22.74 14.68
C GLU A 811 22.95 21.32 14.94
N PHE A 812 23.30 20.60 13.86
CA PHE A 812 23.86 19.25 13.96
C PHE A 812 25.18 19.19 14.73
N LYS A 813 25.96 20.28 14.79
CA LYS A 813 27.22 20.34 15.54
C LYS A 813 27.06 20.01 17.04
N TRP A 814 25.85 20.16 17.57
CA TRP A 814 25.53 19.81 18.96
C TRP A 814 24.95 18.40 19.14
N CYS A 815 24.76 17.66 18.05
CA CYS A 815 24.36 16.26 18.07
C CYS A 815 25.54 15.38 18.45
N VAL A 816 25.53 14.84 19.67
CA VAL A 816 26.65 14.04 20.22
C VAL A 816 26.59 12.57 19.82
N GLY A 817 25.40 12.08 19.44
CA GLY A 817 25.29 10.73 18.93
C GLY A 817 23.97 10.38 18.25
N VAL A 818 24.02 9.34 17.41
CA VAL A 818 22.88 8.78 16.70
C VAL A 818 22.86 7.27 16.90
N CYS A 819 21.70 6.72 17.27
CA CYS A 819 21.47 5.28 17.37
C CYS A 819 20.46 4.81 16.32
N SER A 820 20.78 3.70 15.65
CA SER A 820 19.89 3.02 14.69
C SER A 820 20.03 1.50 14.77
N ASP A 821 19.12 0.78 14.12
CA ASP A 821 19.07 -0.69 14.06
C ASP A 821 20.17 -1.31 13.19
N GLY A 822 20.95 -0.49 12.48
CA GLY A 822 22.00 -0.95 11.56
C GLY A 822 21.50 -1.36 10.18
N ALA A 823 20.30 -0.93 9.77
CA ALA A 823 19.84 -1.09 8.40
C ALA A 823 20.83 -0.48 7.40
N ALA A 824 20.92 -1.07 6.21
CA ALA A 824 21.82 -0.61 5.15
C ALA A 824 21.43 0.76 4.57
N SER A 825 20.22 1.24 4.84
CA SER A 825 19.74 2.62 4.59
C SER A 825 20.35 3.64 5.57
N MET A 826 20.75 3.17 6.75
CA MET A 826 21.17 3.98 7.89
C MET A 826 22.68 3.92 8.15
N THR A 827 23.34 2.77 7.92
CA THR A 827 24.72 2.49 8.36
C THR A 827 25.65 1.79 7.36
N GLY A 828 25.19 1.50 6.15
CA GLY A 828 26.00 0.98 5.05
C GLY A 828 27.24 1.82 4.67
N LYS A 829 28.02 1.31 3.71
CA LYS A 829 29.34 1.88 3.35
C LYS A 829 29.30 2.95 2.25
N HIS A 830 28.21 3.07 1.49
CA HIS A 830 28.25 3.77 0.20
C HIS A 830 27.19 4.84 -0.02
N SER A 831 26.22 5.05 0.89
CA SER A 831 25.28 6.17 0.78
C SER A 831 24.39 6.25 2.04
N GLU A 832 24.77 6.96 3.11
CA GLU A 832 23.98 6.94 4.37
C GLU A 832 23.57 8.31 4.90
N VAL A 833 22.49 8.29 5.68
CA VAL A 833 22.13 9.32 6.67
C VAL A 833 23.28 9.58 7.65
N VAL A 834 23.90 8.52 8.18
CA VAL A 834 24.96 8.62 9.18
C VAL A 834 26.21 9.32 8.65
N THR A 835 26.63 9.01 7.43
CA THR A 835 27.79 9.64 6.79
C THR A 835 27.55 11.14 6.59
N GLN A 836 26.32 11.51 6.19
CA GLN A 836 25.93 12.91 6.04
C GLN A 836 25.86 13.65 7.37
N ILE A 837 25.33 13.02 8.43
CA ILE A 837 25.33 13.60 9.78
C ILE A 837 26.77 13.78 10.29
N LYS A 838 27.65 12.79 10.10
CA LYS A 838 29.07 12.90 10.47
C LYS A 838 29.81 14.00 9.73
N ALA A 839 29.45 14.29 8.48
CA ALA A 839 30.04 15.39 7.73
C ALA A 839 29.69 16.76 8.36
N LEU A 840 28.49 16.90 8.94
CA LEU A 840 28.07 18.10 9.66
C LEU A 840 28.51 18.13 11.14
N ALA A 841 28.68 16.97 11.74
CA ALA A 841 29.02 16.79 13.14
C ALA A 841 30.09 15.68 13.28
N PRO A 842 31.38 16.00 13.06
CA PRO A 842 32.45 15.01 13.09
C PRO A 842 32.62 14.31 14.45
N GLU A 843 32.25 14.99 15.54
CA GLU A 843 32.29 14.45 16.90
C GLU A 843 31.11 13.51 17.22
N CYS A 844 30.11 13.41 16.34
CA CYS A 844 28.91 12.59 16.56
C CYS A 844 29.25 11.09 16.54
N ARG A 845 28.98 10.40 17.65
CA ARG A 845 29.17 8.96 17.79
C ARG A 845 27.97 8.19 17.26
N ILE A 846 28.23 7.07 16.59
CA ILE A 846 27.16 6.22 16.04
C ILE A 846 27.10 4.94 16.84
N THR A 847 25.92 4.63 17.34
CA THR A 847 25.68 3.44 18.14
C THR A 847 24.76 2.51 17.38
N HIS A 848 25.27 1.35 16.97
CA HIS A 848 24.42 0.28 16.46
C HIS A 848 23.68 -0.36 17.65
N CYS A 849 22.35 -0.43 17.55
CA CYS A 849 21.47 -0.94 18.59
C CYS A 849 21.97 -2.26 19.20
N PHE A 850 22.21 -2.27 20.51
CA PHE A 850 22.68 -3.45 21.24
C PHE A 850 21.69 -4.63 21.15
N ILE A 851 20.39 -4.34 21.24
CA ILE A 851 19.31 -5.34 21.13
C ILE A 851 19.30 -5.97 19.72
N HIS A 852 19.51 -5.16 18.69
CA HIS A 852 19.61 -5.67 17.32
C HIS A 852 20.88 -6.51 17.12
N ARG A 853 22.05 -6.03 17.59
CA ARG A 853 23.33 -6.76 17.54
C ARG A 853 23.24 -8.10 18.25
N GLU A 854 22.61 -8.15 19.42
CA GLU A 854 22.33 -9.38 20.16
C GLU A 854 21.49 -10.34 19.32
N SER A 855 20.38 -9.88 18.75
CA SER A 855 19.56 -10.69 17.86
C SER A 855 20.33 -11.18 16.62
N LEU A 856 21.29 -10.41 16.08
CA LEU A 856 22.15 -10.84 14.97
C LEU A 856 23.14 -11.92 15.40
N ALA A 857 23.75 -11.80 16.58
CA ALA A 857 24.68 -12.78 17.12
C ALA A 857 24.03 -14.16 17.27
N MET A 858 22.73 -14.18 17.56
CA MET A 858 21.95 -15.41 17.69
C MET A 858 21.54 -16.09 16.38
N LYS A 859 21.63 -15.41 15.22
CA LYS A 859 21.11 -15.95 13.96
C LYS A 859 21.87 -17.19 13.48
N LYS A 860 23.14 -17.33 13.85
CA LYS A 860 24.00 -18.44 13.39
C LYS A 860 23.79 -19.65 14.28
N ILE A 861 23.11 -20.66 13.75
CA ILE A 861 22.84 -21.92 14.45
C ILE A 861 23.36 -23.12 13.63
N SER A 862 23.74 -24.21 14.31
CA SER A 862 24.23 -25.42 13.63
C SER A 862 23.15 -26.05 12.75
N ALA A 863 23.55 -26.76 11.69
CA ALA A 863 22.61 -27.35 10.73
C ALA A 863 21.60 -28.29 11.39
N GLU A 864 22.04 -29.10 12.37
CA GLU A 864 21.17 -30.00 13.12
C GLU A 864 20.12 -29.24 13.93
N LEU A 865 20.51 -28.22 14.70
CA LEU A 865 19.57 -27.41 15.48
C LEU A 865 18.64 -26.58 14.57
N ASN A 866 19.14 -26.11 13.43
CA ASN A 866 18.32 -25.43 12.44
C ASN A 866 17.25 -26.33 11.82
N SER A 867 17.55 -27.62 11.64
CA SER A 867 16.58 -28.59 11.13
C SER A 867 15.40 -28.74 12.08
N VAL A 868 15.68 -28.86 13.39
CA VAL A 868 14.67 -28.87 14.46
C VAL A 868 13.83 -27.59 14.37
N LEU A 869 14.45 -26.40 14.37
CA LEU A 869 13.71 -25.13 14.25
C LEU A 869 12.80 -25.08 13.00
N THR A 870 13.29 -25.58 11.87
CA THR A 870 12.54 -25.58 10.61
C THR A 870 11.31 -26.49 10.68
N ASP A 871 11.43 -27.65 11.33
CA ASP A 871 10.31 -28.57 11.50
C ASP A 871 9.25 -28.00 12.44
N ILE A 872 9.67 -27.31 13.50
CA ILE A 872 8.77 -26.61 14.43
C ILE A 872 7.95 -25.56 13.70
N VAL A 873 8.60 -24.74 12.86
CA VAL A 873 7.91 -23.72 12.07
C VAL A 873 6.88 -24.36 11.13
N LYS A 874 7.20 -25.48 10.48
CA LYS A 874 6.24 -26.21 9.63
C LYS A 874 5.05 -26.73 10.44
N ILE A 875 5.29 -27.30 11.62
CA ILE A 875 4.24 -27.84 12.51
C ILE A 875 3.32 -26.70 12.97
N VAL A 876 3.88 -25.60 13.46
CA VAL A 876 3.11 -24.42 13.90
C VAL A 876 2.28 -23.86 12.75
N ASN A 877 2.86 -23.69 11.57
CA ASN A 877 2.15 -23.21 10.40
C ASN A 877 1.04 -24.16 9.95
N TYR A 878 1.21 -25.48 10.09
CA TYR A 878 0.15 -26.43 9.77
C TYR A 878 -1.05 -26.33 10.75
N VAL A 879 -0.79 -26.23 12.05
CA VAL A 879 -1.86 -26.09 13.04
C VAL A 879 -2.59 -24.75 12.88
N LYS A 880 -1.85 -23.68 12.56
CA LYS A 880 -2.39 -22.31 12.45
C LYS A 880 -2.96 -21.93 11.08
N SER A 881 -2.53 -22.56 9.99
CA SER A 881 -3.01 -22.25 8.63
C SER A 881 -4.48 -22.62 8.41
N ASN A 882 -5.04 -23.52 9.23
CA ASN A 882 -6.43 -23.94 9.14
C ASN A 882 -7.17 -23.62 10.44
N ALA A 883 -8.19 -22.77 10.36
CA ALA A 883 -9.03 -22.38 11.50
C ALA A 883 -9.69 -23.59 12.19
N LEU A 884 -10.04 -24.63 11.42
CA LEU A 884 -10.55 -25.89 11.97
C LEU A 884 -9.48 -26.63 12.79
N ASN A 885 -8.25 -26.73 12.29
CA ASN A 885 -7.15 -27.37 13.02
C ASN A 885 -6.84 -26.62 14.32
N SER A 886 -6.83 -25.28 14.28
CA SER A 886 -6.64 -24.46 15.48
C SER A 886 -7.74 -24.66 16.52
N ARG A 887 -9.01 -24.77 16.09
CA ARG A 887 -10.15 -25.07 16.98
C ARG A 887 -10.09 -26.48 17.55
N LEU A 888 -9.81 -27.49 16.72
CA LEU A 888 -9.69 -28.89 17.15
C LEU A 888 -8.51 -29.08 18.11
N PHE A 889 -7.39 -28.42 17.85
CA PHE A 889 -6.24 -28.43 18.76
C PHE A 889 -6.58 -27.75 20.09
N SER A 890 -7.25 -26.58 20.07
CA SER A 890 -7.70 -25.91 21.29
C SER A 890 -8.64 -26.79 22.12
N LEU A 891 -9.57 -27.50 21.47
CA LEU A 891 -10.48 -28.42 22.16
C LEU A 891 -9.73 -29.61 22.78
N LEU A 892 -8.70 -30.13 22.10
CA LEU A 892 -7.85 -31.17 22.65
C LEU A 892 -7.06 -30.66 23.86
N CYS A 893 -6.49 -29.46 23.77
CA CYS A 893 -5.81 -28.80 24.89
C CYS A 893 -6.73 -28.59 26.10
N ASP A 894 -8.00 -28.24 25.87
CA ASP A 894 -9.02 -28.11 26.92
C ASP A 894 -9.34 -29.46 27.57
N ASN A 895 -9.49 -30.52 26.77
CA ASN A 895 -9.75 -31.86 27.28
C ASN A 895 -8.57 -32.47 28.05
N MET A 896 -7.35 -32.01 27.78
CA MET A 896 -6.12 -32.43 28.43
C MET A 896 -5.72 -31.51 29.60
N GLU A 897 -6.60 -30.57 29.99
CA GLU A 897 -6.41 -29.63 31.11
C GLU A 897 -5.11 -28.79 31.04
N THR A 898 -4.68 -28.43 29.83
CA THR A 898 -3.45 -27.64 29.66
C THR A 898 -3.62 -26.16 29.98
N ASP A 899 -2.58 -25.54 30.53
CA ASP A 899 -2.50 -24.09 30.75
C ASP A 899 -2.55 -23.27 29.44
N HIS A 900 -2.27 -23.92 28.31
CA HIS A 900 -2.06 -23.27 27.03
C HIS A 900 -2.94 -23.85 25.92
N LYS A 901 -4.03 -23.12 25.64
CA LYS A 901 -5.07 -23.53 24.69
C LYS A 901 -4.70 -23.34 23.22
N GLN A 902 -3.66 -22.58 22.93
CA GLN A 902 -3.28 -22.23 21.55
C GLN A 902 -1.77 -22.08 21.39
N LEU A 903 -1.27 -22.51 20.23
CA LEU A 903 0.06 -22.16 19.74
C LEU A 903 0.18 -20.66 19.43
N LEU A 904 1.40 -20.14 19.45
CA LEU A 904 1.70 -18.79 18.98
C LEU A 904 2.02 -18.82 17.48
N LEU A 905 1.57 -17.82 16.71
CA LEU A 905 1.97 -17.67 15.31
C LEU A 905 3.45 -17.29 15.25
N HIS A 906 4.21 -17.99 14.42
CA HIS A 906 5.60 -17.66 14.15
C HIS A 906 5.66 -16.50 13.14
N ALA A 907 6.37 -15.44 13.49
CA ALA A 907 6.78 -14.41 12.54
C ALA A 907 8.29 -14.54 12.31
N GLU A 908 8.72 -14.78 11.07
CA GLU A 908 10.13 -15.04 10.72
C GLU A 908 11.10 -13.94 11.20
N ILE A 909 10.59 -12.71 11.38
CA ILE A 909 11.35 -11.46 11.45
C ILE A 909 11.88 -11.15 12.88
N ARG A 910 11.34 -11.74 13.96
CA ARG A 910 11.75 -11.37 15.34
C ARG A 910 12.11 -12.58 16.20
N TRP A 911 13.37 -12.67 16.62
CA TRP A 911 13.92 -13.80 17.38
C TRP A 911 13.22 -14.04 18.73
N LEU A 912 12.80 -12.95 19.40
CA LEU A 912 11.98 -12.97 20.61
C LEU A 912 10.69 -13.80 20.46
N SER A 913 10.05 -13.74 19.28
CA SER A 913 8.85 -14.53 19.01
C SER A 913 9.16 -16.01 18.86
N ARG A 914 10.36 -16.35 18.37
CA ARG A 914 10.80 -17.75 18.21
C ARG A 914 10.99 -18.41 19.56
N GLY A 915 11.63 -17.74 20.52
CA GLY A 915 11.81 -18.31 21.87
C GLY A 915 10.48 -18.62 22.56
N LYS A 916 9.52 -17.70 22.52
CA LYS A 916 8.18 -17.94 23.08
C LYS A 916 7.43 -19.08 22.38
N VAL A 917 7.58 -19.21 21.06
CA VAL A 917 7.01 -20.33 20.30
C VAL A 917 7.65 -21.66 20.73
N LEU A 918 8.97 -21.69 20.93
CA LEU A 918 9.69 -22.90 21.34
C LEU A 918 9.30 -23.36 22.74
N SER A 919 9.29 -22.46 23.73
CA SER A 919 8.86 -22.79 25.09
C SER A 919 7.42 -23.30 25.11
N ARG A 920 6.51 -22.58 24.43
CA ARG A 920 5.11 -22.99 24.30
C ARG A 920 4.94 -24.35 23.65
N MET A 921 5.72 -24.62 22.60
CA MET A 921 5.64 -25.88 21.88
C MET A 921 6.17 -27.04 22.73
N PHE A 922 7.26 -26.83 23.46
CA PHE A 922 7.82 -27.83 24.37
C PHE A 922 6.86 -28.17 25.53
N GLU A 923 6.18 -27.16 26.08
CA GLU A 923 5.15 -27.34 27.12
C GLU A 923 3.98 -28.20 26.61
N ILE A 924 3.48 -27.94 25.41
CA ILE A 924 2.31 -28.65 24.84
C ILE A 924 2.67 -29.83 23.92
N ARG A 925 3.89 -30.36 24.06
CA ARG A 925 4.45 -31.38 23.15
C ARG A 925 3.62 -32.67 23.13
N ASN A 926 3.01 -33.04 24.26
CA ASN A 926 2.21 -34.26 24.40
C ASN A 926 0.88 -34.13 23.65
N GLU A 927 0.22 -32.97 23.76
CA GLU A 927 -1.02 -32.66 23.07
C GLU A 927 -0.78 -32.57 21.56
N LEU A 928 0.34 -31.96 21.16
CA LEU A 928 0.75 -31.93 19.75
C LEU A 928 1.03 -33.33 19.22
N LEU A 929 1.69 -34.18 19.99
CA LEU A 929 1.91 -35.57 19.62
C LEU A 929 0.57 -36.28 19.35
N VAL A 930 -0.40 -36.19 20.25
CA VAL A 930 -1.74 -36.81 20.09
C VAL A 930 -2.47 -36.22 18.87
N PHE A 931 -2.45 -34.89 18.72
CA PHE A 931 -3.10 -34.21 17.60
C PHE A 931 -2.53 -34.67 16.25
N LEU A 932 -1.19 -34.75 16.15
CA LEU A 932 -0.49 -35.06 14.91
C LEU A 932 -0.52 -36.54 14.56
N GLN A 933 -0.66 -37.46 15.53
CA GLN A 933 -0.76 -38.91 15.25
C GLN A 933 -1.88 -39.24 14.25
N SER A 934 -3.04 -38.59 14.37
CA SER A 934 -4.19 -38.85 13.50
C SER A 934 -4.13 -38.13 12.13
N LYS A 935 -3.33 -37.06 12.02
CA LYS A 935 -3.35 -36.16 10.85
C LYS A 935 -2.06 -36.18 10.03
N LYS A 936 -0.91 -36.28 10.69
CA LYS A 936 0.45 -36.18 10.13
C LYS A 936 1.42 -37.09 10.89
N PRO A 937 1.39 -38.41 10.64
CA PRO A 937 2.17 -39.39 11.39
C PRO A 937 3.68 -39.15 11.34
N VAL A 938 4.22 -38.62 10.23
CA VAL A 938 5.65 -38.27 10.09
C VAL A 938 6.10 -37.27 11.15
N TRP A 939 5.31 -36.22 11.44
CA TRP A 939 5.68 -35.25 12.48
C TRP A 939 5.45 -35.81 13.88
N SER A 940 4.48 -36.70 14.06
CA SER A 940 4.29 -37.39 15.33
C SER A 940 5.49 -38.27 15.70
N GLN A 941 6.21 -38.82 14.71
CA GLN A 941 7.44 -39.60 14.95
C GLN A 941 8.58 -38.72 15.48
N LEU A 942 8.66 -37.45 15.08
CA LEU A 942 9.69 -36.53 15.59
C LEU A 942 9.58 -36.32 17.11
N PHE A 943 8.36 -36.17 17.62
CA PHE A 943 8.11 -36.04 19.06
C PHE A 943 8.34 -37.34 19.84
N LYS A 944 8.43 -38.49 19.15
CA LYS A 944 8.81 -39.78 19.75
C LYS A 944 10.32 -40.00 19.71
N ASP A 945 11.04 -39.28 18.85
CA ASP A 945 12.50 -39.30 18.83
C ASP A 945 13.04 -38.51 20.02
N VAL A 946 13.65 -39.23 20.95
CA VAL A 946 14.22 -38.68 22.18
C VAL A 946 15.38 -37.73 21.89
N ASN A 947 16.18 -37.98 20.84
CA ASN A 947 17.29 -37.12 20.47
C ASN A 947 16.77 -35.82 19.85
N TRP A 948 15.69 -35.87 19.07
CA TRP A 948 15.04 -34.68 18.55
C TRP A 948 14.41 -33.85 19.68
N THR A 949 13.74 -34.52 20.63
CA THR A 949 13.10 -33.88 21.79
C THR A 949 14.11 -33.22 22.73
N ALA A 950 15.27 -33.84 22.96
CA ALA A 950 16.35 -33.22 23.75
C ALA A 950 16.92 -31.97 23.08
N ARG A 951 17.09 -31.97 21.75
CA ARG A 951 17.50 -30.77 20.99
C ARG A 951 16.45 -29.67 21.05
N LEU A 952 15.16 -30.01 20.96
CA LEU A 952 14.06 -29.07 21.17
C LEU A 952 14.11 -28.45 22.57
N ALA A 953 14.30 -29.27 23.60
CA ALA A 953 14.39 -28.82 24.99
C ALA A 953 15.53 -27.82 25.20
N TYR A 954 16.71 -28.15 24.66
CA TYR A 954 17.85 -27.23 24.65
C TYR A 954 17.55 -25.91 23.93
N LEU A 955 16.90 -25.96 22.75
CA LEU A 955 16.51 -24.76 22.01
C LEU A 955 15.49 -23.91 22.77
N SER A 956 14.54 -24.54 23.46
CA SER A 956 13.61 -23.84 24.35
C SER A 956 14.36 -23.07 25.45
N ASP A 957 15.26 -23.76 26.16
CA ASP A 957 16.00 -23.16 27.28
C ASP A 957 16.92 -22.02 26.83
N ILE A 958 17.75 -22.25 25.81
CA ILE A 958 18.73 -21.25 25.36
C ILE A 958 18.04 -20.01 24.81
N PHE A 959 16.95 -20.16 24.03
CA PHE A 959 16.19 -19.00 23.55
C PHE A 959 15.46 -18.27 24.67
N SER A 960 14.99 -18.97 25.71
CA SER A 960 14.40 -18.33 26.89
C SER A 960 15.43 -17.45 27.60
N ILE A 961 16.64 -17.97 27.83
CA ILE A 961 17.75 -17.22 28.45
C ILE A 961 18.07 -15.94 27.67
N PHE A 962 18.11 -16.01 26.35
CA PHE A 962 18.40 -14.83 25.53
C PHE A 962 17.21 -13.87 25.44
N ASN A 963 15.97 -14.37 25.49
CA ASN A 963 14.80 -13.51 25.66
C ASN A 963 14.88 -12.72 26.97
N ASP A 964 15.31 -13.36 28.07
CA ASP A 964 15.48 -12.69 29.36
C ASP A 964 16.58 -11.63 29.29
N LEU A 965 17.70 -11.90 28.63
CA LEU A 965 18.74 -10.91 28.37
C LEU A 965 18.18 -9.72 27.58
N ASN A 966 17.47 -9.98 26.49
CA ASN A 966 16.87 -8.96 25.65
C ASN A 966 15.88 -8.08 26.42
N VAL A 967 14.98 -8.68 27.19
CA VAL A 967 14.05 -7.96 28.09
C VAL A 967 14.82 -7.15 29.14
N SER A 968 15.89 -7.69 29.70
CA SER A 968 16.72 -6.95 30.66
C SER A 968 17.37 -5.71 30.04
N MET A 969 17.64 -5.71 28.73
CA MET A 969 18.18 -4.57 27.97
C MET A 969 17.09 -3.61 27.48
N GLN A 970 15.81 -3.91 27.70
CA GLN A 970 14.71 -3.00 27.37
C GLN A 970 14.43 -2.07 28.55
N GLY A 971 14.08 -0.82 28.26
CA GLY A 971 13.77 0.17 29.29
C GLY A 971 14.20 1.58 28.92
N LYS A 972 13.72 2.54 29.72
CA LYS A 972 14.14 3.94 29.65
C LYS A 972 15.43 4.14 30.45
N ASN A 973 16.17 5.19 30.15
CA ASN A 973 17.37 5.65 30.86
C ASN A 973 18.56 4.66 30.82
N ALA A 974 18.54 3.67 29.92
CA ALA A 974 19.65 2.75 29.77
C ALA A 974 20.86 3.44 29.12
N THR A 975 22.05 3.13 29.62
CA THR A 975 23.33 3.64 29.12
C THR A 975 24.09 2.57 28.36
N CYS A 976 24.98 2.96 27.44
CA CYS A 976 25.86 2.03 26.73
C CYS A 976 26.70 1.17 27.69
N PHE A 977 27.07 1.70 28.85
CA PHE A 977 27.78 0.97 29.90
C PHE A 977 26.92 -0.16 30.49
N SER A 978 25.70 0.15 30.91
CA SER A 978 24.79 -0.85 31.50
C SER A 978 24.45 -1.98 30.53
N MET A 979 24.40 -1.70 29.21
CA MET A 979 24.21 -2.73 28.20
C MET A 979 25.47 -3.57 28.00
N ALA A 980 26.65 -2.93 27.95
CA ALA A 980 27.92 -3.63 27.84
C ALA A 980 28.14 -4.60 29.01
N ASP A 981 27.79 -4.20 30.23
CA ASP A 981 27.86 -5.06 31.42
C ASP A 981 26.96 -6.30 31.30
N LYS A 982 25.73 -6.14 30.77
CA LYS A 982 24.80 -7.24 30.54
C LYS A 982 25.31 -8.21 29.47
N ILE A 983 25.82 -7.69 28.35
CA ILE A 983 26.39 -8.51 27.27
C ILE A 983 27.63 -9.26 27.76
N GLU A 984 28.53 -8.60 28.49
CA GLU A 984 29.72 -9.22 29.04
C GLU A 984 29.37 -10.31 30.07
N GLY A 985 28.41 -10.03 30.95
CA GLY A 985 27.87 -11.05 31.86
C GLY A 985 27.31 -12.26 31.13
N GLN A 986 26.65 -12.06 29.99
CA GLN A 986 26.18 -13.18 29.16
C GLN A 986 27.32 -13.95 28.50
N LYS A 987 28.34 -13.28 27.96
CA LYS A 987 29.53 -13.92 27.38
C LYS A 987 30.21 -14.82 28.42
N GLN A 988 30.39 -14.33 29.64
CA GLN A 988 30.96 -15.10 30.74
C GLN A 988 30.10 -16.31 31.12
N LYS A 989 28.78 -16.16 31.18
CA LYS A 989 27.85 -17.29 31.39
C LYS A 989 27.98 -18.35 30.30
N LEU A 990 27.98 -17.96 29.03
CA LEU A 990 28.14 -18.89 27.90
C LEU A 990 29.48 -19.64 27.96
N GLY A 991 30.57 -18.95 28.33
CA GLY A 991 31.88 -19.55 28.56
C GLY A 991 31.86 -20.58 29.69
N ALA A 992 31.24 -20.24 30.82
CA ALA A 992 31.08 -21.14 31.95
C ALA A 992 30.20 -22.36 31.59
N TRP A 993 29.10 -22.17 30.86
CA TRP A 993 28.21 -23.26 30.43
C TRP A 993 28.88 -24.19 29.42
N LYS A 994 29.68 -23.67 28.50
CA LYS A 994 30.51 -24.49 27.59
C LYS A 994 31.45 -25.42 28.37
N ASN A 995 32.03 -24.95 29.46
CA ASN A 995 32.89 -25.75 30.34
C ASN A 995 32.07 -26.79 31.11
N ARG A 996 30.90 -26.42 31.68
CA ARG A 996 30.01 -27.35 32.40
C ARG A 996 29.41 -28.45 31.51
N VAL A 997 29.05 -28.13 30.27
CA VAL A 997 28.61 -29.13 29.29
C VAL A 997 29.74 -30.11 28.96
N SER A 998 31.01 -29.69 29.04
CA SER A 998 32.14 -30.61 28.85
C SER A 998 32.28 -31.61 30.01
N THR A 999 31.72 -31.31 31.19
CA THR A 999 31.68 -32.18 32.37
C THR A 999 30.30 -32.82 32.59
N ASP A 1000 29.48 -32.93 31.54
CA ASP A 1000 28.14 -33.54 31.60
C ASP A 1000 27.15 -32.90 32.59
N CYS A 1001 27.36 -31.62 32.91
CA CYS A 1001 26.47 -30.83 33.76
C CYS A 1001 25.58 -29.94 32.90
N TYR A 1002 24.26 -30.14 32.97
CA TYR A 1002 23.26 -29.46 32.15
C TYR A 1002 22.26 -28.60 32.94
N ASP A 1003 22.45 -28.43 34.26
CA ASP A 1003 21.50 -27.77 35.19
C ASP A 1003 21.03 -26.37 34.78
N MET A 1004 21.81 -25.68 33.94
CA MET A 1004 21.45 -24.36 33.39
C MET A 1004 20.33 -24.42 32.34
N PHE A 1005 20.07 -25.60 31.78
CA PHE A 1005 19.05 -25.90 30.80
C PHE A 1005 18.00 -26.81 31.47
N HIS A 1006 16.96 -26.19 32.06
CA HIS A 1006 15.97 -26.88 32.88
C HIS A 1006 15.16 -27.92 32.09
N ASN A 1007 14.65 -27.54 30.91
CA ASN A 1007 13.88 -28.45 30.06
C ASN A 1007 14.76 -29.60 29.58
N LEU A 1008 16.00 -29.30 29.16
CA LEU A 1008 16.95 -30.33 28.74
C LEU A 1008 17.28 -31.31 29.88
N THR A 1009 17.55 -30.80 31.08
CA THR A 1009 17.84 -31.63 32.25
C THR A 1009 16.67 -32.57 32.57
N THR A 1010 15.44 -32.06 32.45
CA THR A 1010 14.22 -32.86 32.62
C THR A 1010 14.17 -34.00 31.60
N VAL A 1011 14.40 -33.74 30.31
CA VAL A 1011 14.41 -34.77 29.26
C VAL A 1011 15.54 -35.80 29.46
N ILE A 1012 16.73 -35.36 29.89
CA ILE A 1012 17.85 -36.26 30.19
C ILE A 1012 17.47 -37.20 31.34
N ASN A 1013 16.82 -36.69 32.39
CA ASN A 1013 16.37 -37.49 33.53
C ASN A 1013 15.22 -38.45 33.18
N GLU A 1014 14.31 -38.05 32.28
CA GLU A 1014 13.19 -38.87 31.82
C GLU A 1014 13.62 -40.04 30.92
N VAL A 1015 14.61 -39.81 30.04
CA VAL A 1015 14.97 -40.75 28.97
C VAL A 1015 16.23 -41.57 29.28
N GLY A 1016 17.21 -40.98 29.99
CA GLY A 1016 18.42 -41.64 30.50
C GLY A 1016 19.24 -42.44 29.47
N HIS A 1017 18.85 -43.70 29.23
CA HIS A 1017 19.62 -44.68 28.46
C HIS A 1017 19.42 -44.62 26.93
N ASP A 1018 18.30 -44.09 26.44
CA ASP A 1018 18.00 -44.08 24.99
C ASP A 1018 18.59 -42.85 24.25
N LEU A 1019 19.18 -41.91 24.99
CA LEU A 1019 19.70 -40.65 24.48
C LEU A 1019 21.18 -40.75 24.11
N ASP A 1020 21.56 -40.31 22.91
CA ASP A 1020 22.97 -40.14 22.54
C ASP A 1020 23.53 -38.86 23.18
N ILE A 1021 23.88 -38.97 24.46
CA ILE A 1021 24.44 -37.87 25.27
C ILE A 1021 25.77 -37.40 24.68
N ALA A 1022 26.58 -38.29 24.10
CA ALA A 1022 27.88 -37.93 23.53
C ALA A 1022 27.71 -37.01 22.31
N HIS A 1023 26.81 -37.35 21.39
CA HIS A 1023 26.50 -36.51 20.24
C HIS A 1023 25.81 -35.20 20.65
N LEU A 1024 24.83 -35.27 21.57
CA LEU A 1024 24.15 -34.07 22.06
C LEU A 1024 25.12 -33.08 22.71
N ARG A 1025 26.06 -33.57 23.53
CA ARG A 1025 27.15 -32.76 24.12
C ARG A 1025 27.97 -32.05 23.06
N LYS A 1026 28.34 -32.76 21.99
CA LYS A 1026 29.09 -32.18 20.86
C LYS A 1026 28.29 -31.06 20.20
N VAL A 1027 27.01 -31.29 19.88
CA VAL A 1027 26.13 -30.31 19.25
C VAL A 1027 25.97 -29.05 20.12
N ILE A 1028 25.72 -29.21 21.43
CA ILE A 1028 25.56 -28.08 22.37
C ILE A 1028 26.88 -27.31 22.50
N LYS A 1029 28.02 -28.01 22.69
CA LYS A 1029 29.33 -27.37 22.83
C LYS A 1029 29.73 -26.58 21.58
N GLU A 1030 29.47 -27.14 20.40
CA GLU A 1030 29.69 -26.45 19.12
C GLU A 1030 28.80 -25.21 19.02
N HIS A 1031 27.51 -25.32 19.36
CA HIS A 1031 26.60 -24.18 19.33
C HIS A 1031 27.01 -23.08 20.31
N LEU A 1032 27.35 -23.40 21.56
CA LEU A 1032 27.83 -22.42 22.54
C LEU A 1032 29.13 -21.75 22.12
N THR A 1033 30.03 -22.49 21.47
CA THR A 1033 31.28 -21.90 20.91
C THR A 1033 30.95 -20.94 19.77
N ASN A 1034 30.11 -21.36 18.83
CA ASN A 1034 29.66 -20.50 17.74
C ASN A 1034 28.95 -19.23 18.24
N LEU A 1035 28.14 -19.34 19.31
CA LEU A 1035 27.50 -18.19 19.95
C LEU A 1035 28.55 -17.24 20.53
N LEU A 1036 29.52 -17.73 21.29
CA LEU A 1036 30.61 -16.90 21.83
C LEU A 1036 31.37 -16.17 20.70
N ASP A 1037 31.73 -16.88 19.64
CA ASP A 1037 32.42 -16.29 18.48
C ASP A 1037 31.54 -15.22 17.79
N CYS A 1038 30.23 -15.44 17.70
CA CYS A 1038 29.30 -14.45 17.18
C CYS A 1038 29.17 -13.24 18.12
N PHE A 1039 29.11 -13.43 19.43
CA PHE A 1039 29.10 -12.34 20.40
C PHE A 1039 30.40 -11.53 20.35
N GLU A 1040 31.56 -12.15 20.10
CA GLU A 1040 32.81 -11.41 19.87
C GLU A 1040 32.83 -10.67 18.54
N LEU A 1041 32.28 -11.26 17.47
CA LEU A 1041 32.14 -10.60 16.17
C LEU A 1041 31.24 -9.37 16.26
N TYR A 1042 30.09 -9.52 16.90
CA TYR A 1042 29.09 -8.47 17.03
C TYR A 1042 29.34 -7.55 18.21
N PHE A 1043 30.17 -7.86 19.19
CA PHE A 1043 30.55 -6.97 20.30
C PHE A 1043 32.05 -7.09 20.57
N PRO A 1044 32.89 -6.57 19.66
CA PRO A 1044 34.33 -6.73 19.77
C PRO A 1044 34.85 -5.89 20.94
N SER A 1045 35.81 -6.41 21.71
CA SER A 1045 36.32 -5.74 22.91
C SER A 1045 36.81 -4.31 22.64
N LYS A 1046 37.39 -4.04 21.46
CA LYS A 1046 37.86 -2.70 21.06
C LYS A 1046 36.75 -1.64 20.94
N GLU A 1047 35.50 -2.05 20.75
CA GLU A 1047 34.33 -1.16 20.66
C GLU A 1047 33.58 -1.07 21.99
N ASP A 1048 34.10 -1.71 23.04
CA ASP A 1048 33.49 -1.68 24.37
C ASP A 1048 33.50 -0.24 24.91
N PRO A 1049 32.32 0.34 25.21
CA PRO A 1049 32.23 1.72 25.69
C PRO A 1049 32.97 1.95 27.01
N ARG A 1050 33.24 0.89 27.79
CA ARG A 1050 33.93 0.94 29.09
C ARG A 1050 35.44 1.18 28.96
N ILE A 1051 36.06 0.75 27.86
CA ILE A 1051 37.50 0.89 27.68
C ILE A 1051 37.90 2.37 27.62
N GLY A 1052 38.77 2.79 28.52
CA GLY A 1052 39.22 4.18 28.69
C GLY A 1052 38.20 5.14 29.31
N ASN A 1053 37.00 4.66 29.63
CA ASN A 1053 35.86 5.45 30.14
C ASN A 1053 35.28 4.90 31.45
N SER A 1054 35.88 3.87 32.05
CA SER A 1054 35.41 3.24 33.31
C SER A 1054 35.25 4.24 34.46
N TRP A 1055 36.08 5.29 34.48
CA TRP A 1055 35.99 6.40 35.42
C TRP A 1055 34.65 7.16 35.36
N ILE A 1056 33.91 7.10 34.24
CA ILE A 1056 32.58 7.70 34.13
C ILE A 1056 31.56 6.92 34.97
N GLN A 1057 31.67 5.58 35.02
CA GLN A 1057 30.79 4.74 35.84
C GLN A 1057 31.11 4.87 37.33
N ASN A 1058 32.40 4.90 37.66
CA ASN A 1058 32.83 5.14 39.03
C ASN A 1058 34.16 5.92 39.03
N PRO A 1059 34.12 7.23 39.31
CA PRO A 1059 35.32 8.06 39.28
C PRO A 1059 36.22 7.86 40.50
N PHE A 1060 35.76 7.14 41.53
CA PHE A 1060 36.48 6.92 42.80
C PHE A 1060 37.29 5.61 42.82
N LEU A 1061 37.29 4.82 41.74
CA LEU A 1061 38.10 3.60 41.65
C LEU A 1061 39.60 3.89 41.46
N SER A 1062 40.44 3.04 42.04
CA SER A 1062 41.91 3.21 42.10
C SER A 1062 42.65 2.84 40.81
N SER A 1063 42.07 1.97 39.96
CA SER A 1063 42.69 1.57 38.68
C SER A 1063 42.39 2.60 37.60
N LYS A 1064 43.42 3.37 37.21
CA LYS A 1064 43.35 4.44 36.21
C LYS A 1064 44.30 4.18 35.02
N ASP A 1065 44.49 2.90 34.68
CA ASP A 1065 45.35 2.51 33.56
C ASP A 1065 44.59 2.69 32.23
N ASN A 1066 45.25 3.26 31.21
CA ASN A 1066 44.72 3.45 29.85
C ASN A 1066 43.43 4.31 29.76
N LEU A 1067 43.40 5.46 30.43
CA LEU A 1067 42.29 6.43 30.32
C LEU A 1067 42.34 7.20 28.99
N ASN A 1068 41.18 7.39 28.35
CA ASN A 1068 41.03 8.26 27.18
C ASN A 1068 40.97 9.75 27.58
N LEU A 1069 41.91 10.18 28.43
CA LEU A 1069 41.99 11.53 28.97
C LEU A 1069 43.39 12.10 28.79
N THR A 1070 43.49 13.41 28.55
CA THR A 1070 44.76 14.14 28.61
C THR A 1070 45.31 14.13 30.04
N ILE A 1071 46.62 14.33 30.19
CA ILE A 1071 47.29 14.34 31.51
C ILE A 1071 46.64 15.38 32.45
N SER A 1072 46.29 16.56 31.95
CA SER A 1072 45.63 17.59 32.77
C SER A 1072 44.24 17.18 33.27
N LEU A 1073 43.48 16.41 32.48
CA LEU A 1073 42.18 15.88 32.89
C LEU A 1073 42.34 14.70 33.85
N GLN A 1074 43.39 13.89 33.70
CA GLN A 1074 43.73 12.83 34.65
C GLN A 1074 44.05 13.42 36.04
N ASP A 1075 44.79 14.52 36.11
CA ASP A 1075 45.07 15.23 37.37
C ASP A 1075 43.79 15.77 38.03
N LYS A 1076 42.87 16.34 37.23
CA LYS A 1076 41.56 16.79 37.72
C LYS A 1076 40.73 15.60 38.24
N LEU A 1077 40.77 14.46 37.55
CA LEU A 1077 40.07 13.25 37.95
C LEU A 1077 40.68 12.65 39.23
N LEU A 1078 42.00 12.77 39.44
CA LEU A 1078 42.66 12.37 40.69
C LEU A 1078 42.16 13.23 41.85
N LYS A 1079 42.06 14.55 41.68
CA LYS A 1079 41.51 15.45 42.69
C LYS A 1079 40.06 15.12 43.05
N LEU A 1080 39.22 14.90 42.02
CA LEU A 1080 37.83 14.50 42.23
C LEU A 1080 37.73 13.16 42.98
N ALA A 1081 38.55 12.17 42.61
CA ALA A 1081 38.54 10.85 43.24
C ALA A 1081 38.95 10.86 44.73
N THR A 1082 39.69 11.88 45.17
CA THR A 1082 40.08 12.06 46.57
C THR A 1082 39.06 12.89 47.38
N ASP A 1083 38.02 13.43 46.74
CA ASP A 1083 37.01 14.23 47.40
C ASP A 1083 35.93 13.35 48.05
N GLU A 1084 35.99 13.21 49.38
CA GLU A 1084 35.01 12.42 50.14
C GLU A 1084 33.60 13.04 50.13
N GLY A 1085 33.48 14.37 49.96
CA GLY A 1085 32.18 15.03 49.84
C GLY A 1085 31.48 14.64 48.54
N LEU A 1086 32.19 14.68 47.42
CA LEU A 1086 31.68 14.21 46.13
C LEU A 1086 31.42 12.71 46.11
N LYS A 1087 32.20 11.91 46.85
CA LYS A 1087 31.97 10.46 47.00
C LYS A 1087 30.68 10.15 47.76
N MET A 1088 30.45 10.82 48.88
CA MET A 1088 29.17 10.73 49.60
C MET A 1088 28.01 11.20 48.71
N ASN A 1089 28.20 12.26 47.91
CA ASN A 1089 27.19 12.71 46.97
C ASN A 1089 26.92 11.69 45.86
N PHE A 1090 27.94 11.01 45.36
CA PHE A 1090 27.81 9.93 44.37
C PHE A 1090 26.98 8.76 44.91
N GLU A 1091 27.28 8.30 46.13
CA GLU A 1091 26.55 7.21 46.79
C GLU A 1091 25.09 7.58 47.10
N ASN A 1092 24.82 8.86 47.40
CA ASN A 1092 23.48 9.37 47.71
C ASN A 1092 22.67 9.82 46.48
N THR A 1093 23.26 9.88 45.28
CA THR A 1093 22.55 10.35 44.08
C THR A 1093 21.82 9.20 43.38
N ALA A 1094 20.57 9.44 42.98
CA ALA A 1094 19.71 8.41 42.39
C ALA A 1094 20.14 7.96 40.98
N SER A 1095 20.81 8.82 40.20
CA SER A 1095 21.25 8.51 38.84
C SER A 1095 22.70 8.97 38.57
N LEU A 1096 23.41 8.21 37.73
CA LEU A 1096 24.77 8.56 37.31
C LEU A 1096 24.82 9.90 36.56
N ALA A 1097 23.79 10.20 35.78
CA ALA A 1097 23.67 11.45 35.05
C ALA A 1097 23.54 12.64 36.00
N SER A 1098 22.66 12.55 37.01
CA SER A 1098 22.48 13.60 38.02
C SER A 1098 23.77 13.89 38.80
N PHE A 1099 24.60 12.88 39.07
CA PHE A 1099 25.90 13.10 39.70
C PHE A 1099 26.81 13.95 38.81
N TRP A 1100 26.97 13.58 37.55
CA TRP A 1100 27.84 14.32 36.62
C TRP A 1100 27.31 15.74 36.31
N ILE A 1101 25.99 15.94 36.32
CA ILE A 1101 25.40 17.29 36.20
C ILE A 1101 25.75 18.16 37.40
N LYS A 1102 25.69 17.65 38.63
CA LYS A 1102 26.12 18.39 39.83
C LYS A 1102 27.61 18.72 39.80
N VAL A 1103 28.43 17.75 39.41
CA VAL A 1103 29.90 17.90 39.30
C VAL A 1103 30.30 18.92 38.22
N LYS A 1104 29.42 19.20 37.25
CA LYS A 1104 29.67 20.16 36.15
C LYS A 1104 30.07 21.56 36.62
N ASN A 1105 29.60 21.98 37.79
CA ASN A 1105 29.96 23.29 38.36
C ASN A 1105 31.42 23.35 38.85
N GLU A 1106 31.94 22.24 39.38
CA GLU A 1106 33.30 22.16 39.95
C GLU A 1106 34.33 21.64 38.94
N TYR A 1107 33.94 20.65 38.11
CA TYR A 1107 34.79 19.99 37.13
C TYR A 1107 34.11 19.96 35.74
N PRO A 1108 33.93 21.12 35.07
CA PRO A 1108 33.13 21.25 33.86
C PRO A 1108 33.62 20.38 32.69
N GLU A 1109 34.94 20.30 32.48
CA GLU A 1109 35.51 19.53 31.36
C GLU A 1109 35.32 18.00 31.53
N LEU A 1110 35.47 17.49 32.77
CA LEU A 1110 35.24 16.07 33.07
C LEU A 1110 33.76 15.71 32.95
N ALA A 1111 32.90 16.56 33.53
CA ALA A 1111 31.46 16.39 33.44
C ALA A 1111 30.97 16.45 31.98
N GLU A 1112 31.54 17.31 31.14
CA GLU A 1112 31.18 17.39 29.73
C GLU A 1112 31.49 16.08 28.98
N ILE A 1113 32.67 15.48 29.19
CA ILE A 1113 33.04 14.19 28.57
C ILE A 1113 32.12 13.06 29.07
N ALA A 1114 31.85 13.05 30.38
CA ALA A 1114 30.95 12.08 31.00
C ALA A 1114 29.53 12.17 30.42
N LEU A 1115 28.95 13.38 30.41
CA LEU A 1115 27.59 13.61 29.94
C LEU A 1115 27.44 13.35 28.44
N LYS A 1116 28.41 13.76 27.60
CA LYS A 1116 28.40 13.41 26.16
C LYS A 1116 28.36 11.90 25.93
N THR A 1117 29.03 11.13 26.79
CA THR A 1117 29.04 9.66 26.71
C THR A 1117 27.74 9.03 27.24
N LEU A 1118 27.16 9.58 28.31
CA LEU A 1118 25.90 9.12 28.90
C LEU A 1118 24.67 9.49 28.05
N LEU A 1119 24.75 10.57 27.27
CA LEU A 1119 23.72 10.99 26.33
C LEU A 1119 23.52 10.00 25.17
N LEU A 1120 24.45 9.08 24.90
CA LEU A 1120 24.31 8.14 23.78
C LEU A 1120 23.18 7.13 24.03
N PHE A 1121 22.29 6.99 23.05
CA PHE A 1121 21.31 5.90 23.04
C PHE A 1121 21.98 4.56 22.76
N PRO A 1122 21.74 3.52 23.59
CA PRO A 1122 22.30 2.19 23.36
C PRO A 1122 21.42 1.29 22.49
N SER A 1123 20.12 1.60 22.35
CA SER A 1123 19.17 0.77 21.60
C SER A 1123 18.07 1.59 20.93
N THR A 1124 17.37 1.00 19.97
CA THR A 1124 16.19 1.57 19.31
C THR A 1124 14.86 1.24 20.02
N TYR A 1125 14.92 0.82 21.30
CA TYR A 1125 13.77 0.35 22.09
C TYR A 1125 12.60 1.36 22.14
N LEU A 1126 12.89 2.66 22.28
CA LEU A 1126 11.83 3.67 22.30
C LEU A 1126 11.07 3.75 20.97
N CYS A 1127 11.76 3.51 19.83
CA CYS A 1127 11.14 3.48 18.52
C CYS A 1127 10.26 2.24 18.39
N GLU A 1128 10.72 1.06 18.81
CA GLU A 1128 9.91 -0.17 18.85
C GLU A 1128 8.64 -0.01 19.69
N THR A 1129 8.75 0.65 20.85
CA THR A 1129 7.62 1.00 21.71
C THR A 1129 6.69 2.02 21.02
N GLY A 1130 7.27 2.98 20.29
CA GLY A 1130 6.57 3.95 19.45
C GLY A 1130 5.75 3.29 18.34
N PHE A 1131 6.32 2.33 17.62
CA PHE A 1131 5.64 1.57 16.57
C PHE A 1131 4.51 0.71 17.11
N SER A 1132 4.67 0.16 18.32
CA SER A 1132 3.60 -0.56 19.01
C SER A 1132 2.43 0.38 19.32
N THR A 1133 2.70 1.61 19.75
CA THR A 1133 1.67 2.64 19.96
C THR A 1133 1.02 3.10 18.65
N LEU A 1134 1.81 3.27 17.59
CA LEU A 1134 1.32 3.57 16.24
C LEU A 1134 0.32 2.51 15.76
N SER A 1135 0.61 1.22 15.98
CA SER A 1135 -0.25 0.11 15.57
C SER A 1135 -1.60 0.07 16.31
N VAL A 1136 -1.67 0.67 17.51
CA VAL A 1136 -2.93 0.83 18.26
C VAL A 1136 -3.73 2.03 17.76
N ILE A 1137 -3.05 3.14 17.46
CA ILE A 1137 -3.70 4.37 16.99
C ILE A 1137 -4.24 4.20 15.56
N LYS A 1138 -3.41 3.65 14.67
CA LYS A 1138 -3.74 3.42 13.27
C LYS A 1138 -4.28 2.02 13.13
N THR A 1139 -5.58 1.90 12.92
CA THR A 1139 -6.29 0.64 12.71
C THR A 1139 -6.81 0.58 11.28
N LYS A 1140 -7.29 -0.59 10.82
CA LYS A 1140 -7.92 -0.73 9.49
C LYS A 1140 -9.00 0.33 9.20
N HIS A 1141 -9.73 0.76 10.22
CA HIS A 1141 -10.78 1.78 10.12
C HIS A 1141 -10.27 3.23 10.26
N ARG A 1142 -9.01 3.44 10.67
CA ARG A 1142 -8.37 4.76 10.91
C ARG A 1142 -7.10 4.97 10.08
N ASN A 1143 -7.02 4.33 8.91
CA ASN A 1143 -5.80 4.33 8.08
C ASN A 1143 -5.45 5.69 7.45
N SER A 1144 -6.39 6.63 7.36
CA SER A 1144 -6.18 7.99 6.81
C SER A 1144 -5.80 9.04 7.86
N LEU A 1145 -5.69 8.68 9.14
CA LEU A 1145 -5.41 9.62 10.22
C LEU A 1145 -3.99 10.19 10.11
N ASN A 1146 -3.84 11.51 10.25
CA ASN A 1146 -2.54 12.13 10.50
C ASN A 1146 -2.03 11.72 11.88
N ILE A 1147 -1.03 10.84 11.90
CA ILE A 1147 -0.53 10.20 13.11
C ILE A 1147 0.38 11.10 13.95
N HIS A 1148 1.00 12.14 13.38
CA HIS A 1148 2.05 12.89 14.06
C HIS A 1148 1.57 13.50 15.39
N TYR A 1149 0.41 14.14 15.38
CA TYR A 1149 -0.16 14.81 16.55
C TYR A 1149 -0.64 13.84 17.64
N PRO A 1150 -1.50 12.85 17.37
CA PRO A 1150 -1.93 11.90 18.40
C PRO A 1150 -0.75 11.08 18.95
N LEU A 1151 0.22 10.73 18.10
CA LEU A 1151 1.40 9.99 18.53
C LEU A 1151 2.26 10.82 19.50
N ARG A 1152 2.46 12.11 19.23
CA ARG A 1152 3.19 13.02 20.15
C ARG A 1152 2.51 13.10 21.51
N VAL A 1153 1.20 13.33 21.56
CA VAL A 1153 0.45 13.43 22.82
C VAL A 1153 0.46 12.11 23.59
N ALA A 1154 0.42 10.97 22.88
CA ALA A 1154 0.43 9.64 23.48
C ALA A 1154 1.81 9.24 24.02
N LEU A 1155 2.91 9.65 23.38
CA LEU A 1155 4.26 9.19 23.70
C LEU A 1155 5.05 10.16 24.61
N SER A 1156 4.81 11.46 24.51
CA SER A 1156 5.60 12.44 25.25
C SER A 1156 5.18 12.54 26.71
N SER A 1157 6.16 12.75 27.59
CA SER A 1157 5.90 12.95 29.03
C SER A 1157 5.62 14.41 29.40
N ILE A 1158 5.90 15.35 28.48
CA ILE A 1158 5.70 16.78 28.67
C ILE A 1158 4.21 17.09 28.86
N GLN A 1159 3.91 17.94 29.85
CA GLN A 1159 2.53 18.39 30.08
C GLN A 1159 2.26 19.66 29.27
N PRO A 1160 1.15 19.72 28.51
CA PRO A 1160 0.80 20.90 27.73
C PRO A 1160 0.40 22.08 28.63
N ARG A 1161 0.83 23.29 28.27
CA ARG A 1161 0.52 24.55 28.97
C ARG A 1161 -0.91 25.00 28.66
N LEU A 1162 -1.88 24.38 29.32
CA LEU A 1162 -3.31 24.63 29.08
C LEU A 1162 -3.69 26.11 29.23
N ASP A 1163 -3.09 26.82 30.19
CA ASP A 1163 -3.36 28.25 30.40
C ASP A 1163 -2.97 29.10 29.20
N LYS A 1164 -1.79 28.82 28.61
CA LYS A 1164 -1.29 29.47 27.37
C LYS A 1164 -2.18 29.15 26.17
N LEU A 1165 -2.69 27.92 26.08
CA LEU A 1165 -3.59 27.51 24.99
C LEU A 1165 -4.96 28.20 25.10
N THR A 1166 -5.49 28.33 26.31
CA THR A 1166 -6.79 28.98 26.55
C THR A 1166 -6.74 30.49 26.37
N SER A 1167 -5.60 31.15 26.62
CA SER A 1167 -5.46 32.60 26.48
C SER A 1167 -5.32 33.08 25.04
N LYS A 1168 -4.88 32.23 24.12
CA LYS A 1168 -4.67 32.55 22.69
C LYS A 1168 -5.94 32.48 21.83
N LYS A 1169 -7.10 32.09 22.36
CA LYS A 1169 -8.31 31.82 21.55
C LYS A 1169 -9.46 32.78 21.75
N GLN A 1170 -10.07 33.19 20.63
CA GLN A 1170 -11.44 33.71 20.58
C GLN A 1170 -12.42 32.52 20.59
N ALA A 1171 -13.43 32.64 21.44
CA ALA A 1171 -14.44 31.62 21.69
C ALA A 1171 -15.50 31.59 20.57
N HIS A 1172 -15.52 30.54 19.74
CA HIS A 1172 -16.61 30.29 18.79
C HIS A 1172 -17.48 29.12 19.23
N LEU A 1173 -18.79 29.38 19.40
CA LEU A 1173 -19.81 28.39 19.73
C LEU A 1173 -19.88 27.31 18.64
N SER A 1174 -20.04 26.05 19.04
CA SER A 1174 -20.50 24.99 18.13
C SER A 1174 -21.95 25.29 17.76
N HIS A 1175 -22.26 25.26 16.46
CA HIS A 1175 -23.64 25.25 15.99
C HIS A 1175 -24.39 24.00 16.46
#